data_AF-A0A6A3BLF6-F1
#
_entry.id   AF-A0A6A3BLF6-F1
#
_cell.length_a   1.000
_cell.length_b   1.000
_cell.length_c   1.000
_cell.angle_alpha   90.00
_cell.angle_beta   90.00
_cell.angle_gamma   90.00
#
_symmetry.space_group_name_H-M   'P 1'
#
loop_
_entity.id
_entity.type
_entity.pdbx_description
1 polymer ?
#
loop_
_entity_poly.entity_id
_entity_poly.type
_entity_poly.pdbx_seq_one_letter_code
_entity_poly.pdbx_strand_id
1 'polypeptide(L)'
;MDATVSKLKIYSLGETLVGSSKDGVLRGFVGGVGVAASVDSGALYHLAVECRQRVDVGRLESFQRRRGPKLCTKQHCSAMEGMPYASFTSFATKSLSFASLSPSPIVTLRQKSQKNTLKSVSPRKLVICASSASSSGSVVTLLDYGAGNVRSLRNAIRYLGFEIEDVQTPKDILNAERLIFPGVGAFASAMDVLVKTGMDEALHTYIKNDRPFLGICLGLQLLFEYSEENGPVNGLGLIPGVVGRFNSSNGFRVPHIGWNALQIAKDSEILEDVGDQHVYFVHSYRAMPSDDNKEWVSSTCNYGDDFIASIRRGNVHGVQFHPEKSGGKIFCVLSFYLLFLYVSDFKIHKFLPVDVGLSILRRFLQPNSRGTKNPTQGKASKLAKRVIACLDVRTNDKGDLVVTKGDQYDVREHTKENEVRNLGKPVELAGQYYKDGADEVSFLNITGFRDFPLGDLPMLQVLRHASENVFVPLTVGGGIRDFTDANGRYYSSVEVASEYFRSGADKISIGSDAVYAAEEYLKSKVKTGKSSLEQISRVYGNQAVVVSIDPRRVYLKSPNDVEFKAIRVTKPGPNGEEYAWYQCTVNGGREDRPIGAYELAKAVEELGAGEILLNCIDCDGQGKGFDIDLVKLISDAVSIPVIASSGAGAVEHFYEVFTKSNASAALAAGIFHRKEVPIQSVKGHLLKEGIEVRI
;
A
#
# COMPACT_ATOMS: atom_id res chain seq x y z
N MET A 1 -37.60 25.96 28.54
CA MET A 1 -38.88 25.94 29.27
C MET A 1 -39.83 25.08 28.45
N ASP A 2 -40.64 24.29 29.14
CA ASP A 2 -41.54 23.22 28.64
C ASP A 2 -40.84 22.13 27.79
N ALA A 3 -40.57 20.91 28.30
CA ALA A 3 -41.49 19.84 28.75
C ALA A 3 -42.11 19.07 27.55
N THR A 4 -42.21 17.73 27.52
CA THR A 4 -42.17 16.75 28.63
C THR A 4 -41.57 15.40 28.21
N VAL A 5 -41.05 14.67 29.21
CA VAL A 5 -40.72 13.24 29.24
C VAL A 5 -41.94 12.40 28.76
N SER A 6 -41.83 11.28 28.04
CA SER A 6 -41.67 9.94 28.66
C SER A 6 -41.46 8.80 27.67
N LYS A 7 -40.59 7.86 28.05
CA LYS A 7 -40.58 6.47 27.54
C LYS A 7 -41.74 5.70 28.18
N LEU A 8 -42.21 4.62 27.54
CA LEU A 8 -42.38 3.34 28.23
C LEU A 8 -42.29 2.14 27.27
N LYS A 9 -41.64 1.06 27.73
CA LYS A 9 -41.77 -0.30 27.17
C LYS A 9 -42.98 -0.99 27.84
N ILE A 10 -43.50 -2.09 27.29
CA ILE A 10 -43.46 -3.46 27.88
C ILE A 10 -44.49 -4.42 27.21
N TYR A 11 -43.94 -5.47 26.57
CA TYR A 11 -44.38 -6.90 26.52
C TYR A 11 -45.81 -7.38 26.12
N SER A 12 -45.78 -8.30 25.14
CA SER A 12 -46.25 -9.71 25.22
C SER A 12 -47.70 -10.09 24.85
N LEU A 13 -47.79 -11.33 24.33
CA LEU A 13 -48.96 -12.11 23.89
C LEU A 13 -49.65 -11.53 22.63
N GLY A 14 -49.91 -12.26 21.55
CA GLY A 14 -49.70 -13.69 21.28
C GLY A 14 -51.03 -14.42 21.15
N GLU A 15 -51.54 -14.55 19.92
CA GLU A 15 -52.55 -15.55 19.57
C GLU A 15 -52.59 -15.75 18.04
N THR A 16 -53.06 -16.93 17.62
CA THR A 16 -53.08 -17.37 16.22
C THR A 16 -54.49 -17.29 15.65
N LEU A 17 -54.66 -16.72 14.45
CA LEU A 17 -55.92 -16.82 13.70
C LEU A 17 -55.67 -17.31 12.28
N VAL A 18 -56.44 -18.33 11.89
CA VAL A 18 -56.48 -18.94 10.56
C VAL A 18 -57.87 -18.71 9.97
N GLY A 19 -57.92 -18.28 8.71
CA GLY A 19 -59.10 -18.19 7.84
C GLY A 19 -58.69 -17.55 6.51
N SER A 20 -58.58 -18.28 5.41
CA SER A 20 -59.66 -18.68 4.50
C SER A 20 -60.34 -17.46 3.84
N SER A 21 -60.52 -17.34 2.52
CA SER A 21 -60.44 -18.36 1.45
C SER A 21 -60.49 -17.74 0.03
N LYS A 22 -60.03 -18.50 -1.00
CA LYS A 22 -60.43 -18.44 -2.43
C LYS A 22 -60.06 -17.15 -3.20
N ASP A 23 -59.76 -17.15 -4.50
CA ASP A 23 -59.76 -18.15 -5.59
C ASP A 23 -58.32 -18.37 -6.13
N GLY A 24 -57.93 -19.34 -6.96
CA GLY A 24 -58.66 -20.38 -7.70
C GLY A 24 -58.19 -20.47 -9.17
N VAL A 25 -57.67 -21.65 -9.54
CA VAL A 25 -57.69 -22.29 -10.90
C VAL A 25 -56.53 -21.97 -11.89
N LEU A 26 -55.84 -22.92 -12.56
CA LEU A 26 -55.69 -24.40 -12.42
C LEU A 26 -54.41 -24.95 -13.13
N ARG A 27 -53.82 -25.99 -12.51
CA ARG A 27 -53.14 -27.21 -13.06
C ARG A 27 -51.93 -27.19 -14.02
N GLY A 28 -50.89 -27.91 -13.54
CA GLY A 28 -50.14 -28.93 -14.29
C GLY A 28 -49.44 -29.93 -13.33
N PHE A 29 -49.89 -31.19 -13.26
CA PHE A 29 -49.20 -32.31 -12.54
C PHE A 29 -48.00 -32.81 -13.39
N VAL A 30 -46.93 -33.49 -12.93
CA VAL A 30 -46.75 -34.66 -12.02
C VAL A 30 -45.35 -34.57 -11.37
N GLY A 31 -45.00 -35.17 -10.21
CA GLY A 31 -45.76 -35.93 -9.21
C GLY A 31 -45.03 -37.20 -8.68
N GLY A 32 -44.54 -37.18 -7.43
CA GLY A 32 -43.88 -38.30 -6.72
C GLY A 32 -42.39 -38.04 -6.39
N VAL A 33 -41.81 -38.51 -5.27
CA VAL A 33 -42.33 -39.18 -4.06
C VAL A 33 -41.49 -38.67 -2.87
N GLY A 34 -42.14 -38.29 -1.76
CA GLY A 34 -41.46 -37.97 -0.50
C GLY A 34 -41.59 -39.13 0.49
N VAL A 35 -40.48 -39.49 1.14
CA VAL A 35 -40.50 -40.32 2.36
C VAL A 35 -39.95 -39.47 3.50
N ALA A 36 -40.81 -39.15 4.45
CA ALA A 36 -40.41 -38.56 5.73
C ALA A 36 -40.32 -39.67 6.78
N ALA A 37 -39.28 -39.63 7.61
CA ALA A 37 -39.21 -40.42 8.83
C ALA A 37 -38.40 -39.65 9.88
N SER A 38 -39.09 -39.11 10.88
CA SER A 38 -38.51 -38.72 12.17
C SER A 38 -38.37 -39.95 13.04
N VAL A 39 -37.22 -40.15 13.71
CA VAL A 39 -37.17 -40.97 14.94
C VAL A 39 -36.23 -40.30 15.95
N ASP A 40 -36.57 -40.55 17.22
CA ASP A 40 -36.14 -39.88 18.43
C ASP A 40 -34.86 -40.49 19.06
N SER A 41 -34.59 -40.03 20.28
CA SER A 41 -33.39 -40.16 21.10
C SER A 41 -33.23 -41.51 21.81
N GLY A 42 -31.98 -41.97 21.93
CA GLY A 42 -31.47 -42.61 23.17
C GLY A 42 -31.39 -44.15 23.27
N ALA A 43 -30.15 -44.67 23.35
CA ALA A 43 -29.69 -45.84 24.15
C ALA A 43 -28.28 -46.30 23.67
N LEU A 44 -27.43 -47.02 24.42
CA LEU A 44 -26.92 -46.86 25.80
C LEU A 44 -25.78 -47.90 26.05
N TYR A 45 -24.73 -47.55 26.81
CA TYR A 45 -23.67 -48.44 27.38
C TYR A 45 -22.76 -49.23 26.39
N HIS A 46 -21.50 -49.60 26.69
CA HIS A 46 -20.84 -49.94 27.98
C HIS A 46 -19.33 -49.60 28.05
N LEU A 47 -18.84 -49.25 29.25
CA LEU A 47 -17.54 -49.58 29.92
C LEU A 47 -16.17 -49.34 29.20
N ALA A 48 -15.07 -49.03 29.88
CA ALA A 48 -14.79 -48.96 31.33
C ALA A 48 -13.84 -47.80 31.71
N VAL A 49 -13.89 -47.43 32.99
CA VAL A 49 -12.94 -46.55 33.68
C VAL A 49 -12.03 -47.41 34.55
N GLU A 50 -10.75 -47.02 34.70
CA GLU A 50 -10.10 -47.23 36.01
C GLU A 50 -9.28 -46.00 36.43
N CYS A 51 -9.18 -45.83 37.74
CA CYS A 51 -8.81 -44.59 38.43
C CYS A 51 -8.13 -44.97 39.75
N ARG A 52 -7.27 -44.09 40.31
CA ARG A 52 -6.77 -43.98 41.72
C ARG A 52 -5.29 -43.52 41.73
N GLN A 53 -4.78 -42.80 42.73
CA GLN A 53 -5.42 -42.04 43.82
C GLN A 53 -4.50 -40.91 44.34
N ARG A 54 -5.08 -40.02 45.15
CA ARG A 54 -4.41 -38.94 45.89
C ARG A 54 -3.30 -39.43 46.82
N VAL A 55 -2.32 -38.56 47.08
CA VAL A 55 -1.85 -38.25 48.46
C VAL A 55 -1.67 -36.74 48.58
N ASP A 56 -2.16 -36.16 49.67
CA ASP A 56 -1.92 -34.77 50.07
C ASP A 56 -1.53 -34.77 51.57
N VAL A 57 -0.27 -34.44 51.85
CA VAL A 57 0.41 -34.29 53.16
C VAL A 57 1.67 -33.48 52.85
N GLY A 58 2.14 -32.50 53.62
CA GLY A 58 1.67 -31.90 54.86
C GLY A 58 2.69 -30.86 55.34
N ARG A 59 2.27 -29.94 56.21
CA ARG A 59 3.06 -28.81 56.73
C ARG A 59 4.17 -29.27 57.69
N LEU A 60 5.39 -28.73 57.57
CA LEU A 60 6.39 -28.75 58.65
C LEU A 60 7.44 -27.64 58.51
N GLU A 61 8.02 -27.23 59.63
CA GLU A 61 8.74 -25.97 59.81
C GLU A 61 10.25 -26.15 60.05
N SER A 62 11.03 -25.11 59.69
CA SER A 62 12.16 -24.57 60.48
C SER A 62 13.52 -25.29 60.55
N PHE A 63 14.50 -24.53 61.08
CA PHE A 63 15.90 -24.82 61.43
C PHE A 63 16.92 -24.99 60.28
N GLN A 64 17.79 -24.01 59.99
CA GLN A 64 18.95 -23.48 60.77
C GLN A 64 20.30 -24.20 60.46
N ARG A 65 21.23 -23.53 59.74
CA ARG A 65 22.41 -22.84 60.33
C ARG A 65 23.48 -22.41 59.30
N ARG A 66 23.82 -21.11 59.37
CA ARG A 66 25.17 -20.52 59.46
C ARG A 66 26.34 -21.17 58.67
N ARG A 67 26.98 -20.36 57.80
CA ARG A 67 28.37 -19.85 58.02
C ARG A 67 28.76 -18.78 56.98
N GLY A 68 28.90 -17.53 57.43
CA GLY A 68 30.06 -16.71 57.05
C GLY A 68 31.14 -16.83 58.15
N PRO A 69 32.11 -15.90 58.29
CA PRO A 69 32.41 -14.73 57.45
C PRO A 69 33.93 -14.55 57.15
N LYS A 70 34.30 -13.50 56.38
CA LYS A 70 35.38 -12.50 56.64
C LYS A 70 35.68 -11.73 55.33
N LEU A 71 35.68 -10.40 55.20
CA LEU A 71 36.31 -9.24 55.90
C LEU A 71 37.78 -8.95 55.54
N CYS A 72 38.03 -7.64 55.30
CA CYS A 72 39.27 -6.88 55.05
C CYS A 72 39.48 -6.42 53.59
N THR A 73 39.83 -5.18 53.21
CA THR A 73 39.81 -3.77 53.71
C THR A 73 40.99 -3.03 53.05
N LYS A 74 40.86 -1.71 52.77
CA LYS A 74 41.97 -0.71 52.66
C LYS A 74 42.91 -0.82 51.41
N GLN A 75 43.57 0.25 50.91
CA GLN A 75 43.39 1.72 50.97
C GLN A 75 44.30 2.44 49.93
N HIS A 76 43.82 3.54 49.33
CA HIS A 76 44.53 4.82 49.05
C HIS A 76 45.63 5.06 47.98
N CYS A 77 45.76 6.38 47.69
CA CYS A 77 46.76 7.16 46.92
C CYS A 77 46.62 7.17 45.38
N SER A 78 46.38 8.31 44.68
CA SER A 78 47.07 9.63 44.57
C SER A 78 48.05 9.66 43.38
N ALA A 79 48.25 10.72 42.58
CA ALA A 79 47.59 12.05 42.39
C ALA A 79 48.20 12.77 41.14
N MET A 80 47.57 13.84 40.62
CA MET A 80 48.17 15.00 39.90
C MET A 80 48.94 14.75 38.57
N GLU A 81 49.17 15.68 37.61
CA GLU A 81 48.74 17.06 37.30
C GLU A 81 49.11 17.44 35.84
N GLY A 82 48.64 18.59 35.31
CA GLY A 82 49.45 19.43 34.38
C GLY A 82 49.06 19.51 32.88
N MET A 83 48.71 20.73 32.42
CA MET A 83 48.69 21.19 31.00
C MET A 83 49.98 22.05 30.71
N PRO A 84 50.08 23.01 29.73
CA PRO A 84 49.44 23.25 28.41
C PRO A 84 50.46 23.67 27.27
N TYR A 85 49.93 24.19 26.12
CA TYR A 85 50.59 25.05 25.08
C TYR A 85 51.53 24.38 24.03
N ALA A 86 51.71 24.87 22.78
CA ALA A 86 51.17 26.03 22.03
C ALA A 86 51.11 25.79 20.49
N SER A 87 50.48 26.71 19.76
CA SER A 87 50.31 26.78 18.29
C SER A 87 51.47 27.46 17.52
N PHE A 88 51.66 27.16 16.23
CA PHE A 88 52.29 28.07 15.25
C PHE A 88 51.73 27.88 13.81
N THR A 89 52.12 28.77 12.88
CA THR A 89 51.29 29.26 11.75
C THR A 89 51.82 28.98 10.34
N SER A 90 50.87 28.91 9.38
CA SER A 90 50.88 29.46 7.99
C SER A 90 52.18 29.44 7.14
N PHE A 91 52.07 28.92 5.89
CA PHE A 91 52.53 29.65 4.68
C PHE A 91 51.80 29.14 3.42
N ALA A 92 51.71 29.98 2.37
CA ALA A 92 50.88 29.74 1.18
C ALA A 92 51.62 29.97 -0.16
N THR A 93 50.92 29.69 -1.29
CA THR A 93 51.27 29.96 -2.71
C THR A 93 52.25 28.96 -3.36
N LYS A 94 52.21 28.65 -4.67
CA LYS A 94 51.64 29.31 -5.87
C LYS A 94 50.96 28.34 -6.87
N SER A 95 50.19 28.93 -7.79
CA SER A 95 49.58 28.34 -9.00
C SER A 95 50.50 28.31 -10.23
N LEU A 96 50.16 27.47 -11.22
CA LEU A 96 50.37 27.52 -12.71
C LEU A 96 50.45 26.06 -13.23
N SER A 97 50.03 25.62 -14.43
CA SER A 97 48.92 25.88 -15.36
C SER A 97 49.25 25.15 -16.70
N PHE A 98 48.23 24.63 -17.40
CA PHE A 98 48.19 24.23 -18.84
C PHE A 98 48.69 22.84 -19.35
N ALA A 99 47.76 22.23 -20.11
CA ALA A 99 47.91 21.58 -21.44
C ALA A 99 48.25 20.07 -21.60
N SER A 100 47.19 19.28 -21.82
CA SER A 100 46.95 18.33 -22.95
C SER A 100 48.00 17.28 -23.39
N LEU A 101 47.60 15.99 -23.44
CA LEU A 101 47.40 15.17 -24.66
C LEU A 101 47.13 13.68 -24.32
N SER A 102 46.50 12.95 -25.24
CA SER A 102 46.16 11.50 -25.20
C SER A 102 47.06 10.70 -26.19
N PRO A 103 46.91 9.37 -26.49
CA PRO A 103 46.05 8.29 -25.93
C PRO A 103 46.72 6.88 -25.77
N SER A 104 45.95 5.88 -25.28
CA SER A 104 46.08 4.41 -25.55
C SER A 104 47.25 3.60 -24.91
N PRO A 105 47.31 2.25 -25.05
CA PRO A 105 46.48 1.29 -24.29
C PRO A 105 47.29 0.16 -23.59
N ILE A 106 46.70 -0.57 -22.63
CA ILE A 106 47.37 -1.72 -21.96
C ILE A 106 46.58 -3.04 -22.09
N VAL A 107 47.37 -4.11 -22.21
CA VAL A 107 47.03 -5.49 -22.61
C VAL A 107 46.30 -6.30 -21.54
N THR A 108 45.36 -7.14 -21.98
CA THR A 108 44.60 -8.11 -21.17
C THR A 108 45.46 -9.25 -20.64
N LEU A 109 45.43 -9.52 -19.34
CA LEU A 109 45.99 -10.74 -18.73
C LEU A 109 44.89 -11.63 -18.14
N ARG A 110 44.75 -12.84 -18.70
CA ARG A 110 43.90 -13.91 -18.15
C ARG A 110 44.53 -14.51 -16.90
N GLN A 111 43.76 -14.67 -15.82
CA GLN A 111 44.04 -15.67 -14.78
C GLN A 111 42.91 -16.70 -14.70
N LYS A 112 43.29 -17.96 -14.44
CA LYS A 112 42.38 -19.11 -14.33
C LYS A 112 41.86 -19.21 -12.89
N SER A 113 40.56 -19.47 -12.73
CA SER A 113 39.98 -19.92 -11.46
C SER A 113 39.56 -21.39 -11.56
N GLN A 114 39.75 -22.15 -10.47
CA GLN A 114 39.48 -23.59 -10.40
C GLN A 114 38.01 -23.89 -10.14
N LYS A 115 37.49 -24.96 -10.76
CA LYS A 115 36.12 -25.45 -10.53
C LYS A 115 36.08 -26.40 -9.33
N ASN A 116 35.22 -26.11 -8.36
CA ASN A 116 34.67 -27.13 -7.46
C ASN A 116 33.22 -27.43 -7.84
N THR A 117 32.86 -28.71 -7.91
CA THR A 117 31.57 -29.17 -8.44
C THR A 117 30.59 -29.52 -7.32
N LEU A 118 29.44 -28.85 -7.30
CA LEU A 118 28.26 -29.28 -6.56
C LEU A 118 27.17 -29.67 -7.57
N LYS A 119 26.57 -30.86 -7.39
CA LYS A 119 25.55 -31.41 -8.30
C LYS A 119 24.21 -30.74 -8.03
N SER A 120 23.62 -30.07 -9.02
CA SER A 120 22.23 -29.63 -8.97
C SER A 120 21.29 -30.72 -9.50
N VAL A 121 20.13 -30.86 -8.84
CA VAL A 121 19.02 -31.70 -9.31
C VAL A 121 18.12 -30.82 -10.19
N SER A 122 17.80 -31.25 -11.40
CA SER A 122 16.96 -30.47 -12.32
C SER A 122 15.46 -30.72 -12.08
N PRO A 123 14.60 -29.67 -12.11
CA PRO A 123 13.16 -29.85 -12.22
C PRO A 123 12.80 -30.35 -13.63
N ARG A 124 11.92 -31.35 -13.72
CA ARG A 124 11.42 -31.84 -15.01
C ARG A 124 10.59 -30.75 -15.70
N LYS A 125 11.01 -30.30 -16.89
CA LYS A 125 10.18 -29.45 -17.75
C LYS A 125 8.94 -30.22 -18.19
N LEU A 126 7.76 -29.70 -17.87
CA LEU A 126 6.51 -30.11 -18.51
C LEU A 126 6.45 -29.41 -19.88
N VAL A 127 6.65 -30.17 -20.96
CA VAL A 127 6.54 -29.64 -22.33
C VAL A 127 5.07 -29.71 -22.75
N ILE A 128 4.44 -28.55 -22.89
CA ILE A 128 3.15 -28.42 -23.59
C ILE A 128 3.48 -28.02 -25.03
N CYS A 129 3.12 -28.87 -26.00
CA CYS A 129 3.31 -28.56 -27.41
C CYS A 129 2.33 -27.46 -27.84
N ALA A 130 2.82 -26.23 -27.99
CA ALA A 130 2.08 -25.16 -28.64
C ALA A 130 2.08 -25.39 -30.16
N SER A 131 0.90 -25.52 -30.76
CA SER A 131 0.74 -25.49 -32.22
C SER A 131 1.07 -24.11 -32.75
N SER A 132 1.89 -24.03 -33.79
CA SER A 132 2.33 -22.79 -34.42
C SER A 132 1.16 -22.04 -35.09
N ALA A 133 0.61 -21.04 -34.38
CA ALA A 133 -0.18 -19.97 -34.98
C ALA A 133 0.72 -18.73 -35.17
N SER A 134 0.38 -17.89 -36.15
CA SER A 134 1.17 -16.71 -36.54
C SER A 134 1.38 -15.71 -35.40
N SER A 135 2.63 -15.28 -35.20
CA SER A 135 3.14 -14.64 -33.99
C SER A 135 2.89 -13.13 -33.84
N SER A 136 2.06 -12.49 -34.68
CA SER A 136 1.87 -11.03 -34.61
C SER A 136 0.90 -10.62 -33.50
N GLY A 137 -0.18 -11.40 -33.32
CA GLY A 137 -1.28 -11.06 -32.41
C GLY A 137 -0.98 -11.13 -30.90
N SER A 138 0.24 -11.50 -30.48
CA SER A 138 0.64 -11.69 -29.08
C SER A 138 1.57 -10.60 -28.51
N VAL A 139 1.90 -9.57 -29.29
CA VAL A 139 2.76 -8.46 -28.87
C VAL A 139 1.92 -7.25 -28.45
N VAL A 140 2.36 -6.57 -27.40
CA VAL A 140 1.80 -5.31 -26.91
C VAL A 140 2.88 -4.25 -26.97
N THR A 141 2.63 -3.18 -27.73
CA THR A 141 3.54 -2.03 -27.73
C THR A 141 3.27 -1.18 -26.50
N LEU A 142 4.31 -0.86 -25.74
CA LEU A 142 4.23 -0.14 -24.47
C LEU A 142 5.02 1.17 -24.52
N LEU A 143 4.35 2.30 -24.24
CA LEU A 143 4.99 3.60 -24.15
C LEU A 143 5.41 3.91 -22.70
N ASP A 144 6.69 3.71 -22.39
CA ASP A 144 7.31 4.08 -21.11
C ASP A 144 8.13 5.36 -21.25
N TYR A 145 7.55 6.50 -20.87
CA TYR A 145 8.23 7.80 -20.92
C TYR A 145 9.25 8.03 -19.78
N GLY A 146 9.48 7.03 -18.91
CA GLY A 146 10.57 7.05 -17.93
C GLY A 146 10.19 7.32 -16.47
N ALA A 147 8.92 7.55 -16.12
CA ALA A 147 8.51 7.90 -14.75
C ALA A 147 7.54 6.89 -14.09
N GLY A 148 7.70 6.67 -12.77
CA GLY A 148 6.81 5.90 -11.92
C GLY A 148 6.97 4.38 -12.01
N ASN A 149 5.91 3.62 -11.74
CA ASN A 149 5.92 2.15 -11.71
C ASN A 149 5.28 1.51 -12.97
N VAL A 150 6.05 1.35 -14.04
CA VAL A 150 5.61 0.54 -15.19
C VAL A 150 5.75 -0.97 -14.96
N ARG A 151 6.49 -1.40 -13.93
CA ARG A 151 6.83 -2.81 -13.72
C ARG A 151 5.57 -3.64 -13.44
N SER A 152 4.65 -3.11 -12.64
CA SER A 152 3.38 -3.78 -12.32
C SER A 152 2.53 -4.05 -13.58
N LEU A 153 2.44 -3.07 -14.48
CA LEU A 153 1.74 -3.24 -15.76
C LEU A 153 2.45 -4.26 -16.68
N ARG A 154 3.79 -4.17 -16.80
CA ARG A 154 4.59 -5.15 -17.56
C ARG A 154 4.38 -6.58 -17.03
N ASN A 155 4.28 -6.74 -15.71
CA ASN A 155 4.01 -8.03 -15.08
C ASN A 155 2.56 -8.49 -15.33
N ALA A 156 1.57 -7.60 -15.28
CA ALA A 156 0.18 -7.92 -15.60
C ALA A 156 0.00 -8.38 -17.07
N ILE A 157 0.63 -7.68 -18.03
CA ILE A 157 0.61 -8.05 -19.46
C ILE A 157 1.24 -9.43 -19.68
N ARG A 158 2.41 -9.69 -19.09
CA ARG A 158 3.09 -11.01 -19.15
C ARG A 158 2.30 -12.11 -18.45
N TYR A 159 1.64 -11.81 -17.33
CA TYR A 159 0.76 -12.74 -16.61
C TYR A 159 -0.45 -13.16 -17.47
N LEU A 160 -0.94 -12.26 -18.32
CA LEU A 160 -1.98 -12.54 -19.32
C LEU A 160 -1.46 -13.29 -20.57
N GLY A 161 -0.16 -13.60 -20.65
CA GLY A 161 0.45 -14.38 -21.73
C GLY A 161 0.89 -13.56 -22.94
N PHE A 162 1.08 -12.26 -22.78
CA PHE A 162 1.51 -11.35 -23.86
C PHE A 162 2.98 -10.95 -23.73
N GLU A 163 3.63 -10.80 -24.88
CA GLU A 163 4.97 -10.20 -25.00
C GLU A 163 4.86 -8.68 -25.11
N ILE A 164 5.96 -7.99 -24.76
CA ILE A 164 6.01 -6.52 -24.73
C ILE A 164 7.12 -6.02 -25.64
N GLU A 165 6.78 -5.06 -26.50
CA GLU A 165 7.73 -4.27 -27.28
C GLU A 165 7.71 -2.83 -26.76
N ASP A 166 8.87 -2.29 -26.40
CA ASP A 166 8.99 -0.94 -25.84
C ASP A 166 9.10 0.10 -26.95
N VAL A 167 8.29 1.15 -26.90
CA VAL A 167 8.45 2.31 -27.79
C VAL A 167 9.82 2.96 -27.52
N GLN A 168 10.64 3.09 -28.56
CA GLN A 168 11.89 3.86 -28.52
C GLN A 168 11.81 5.11 -29.41
N THR A 169 10.95 5.08 -30.43
CA THR A 169 10.83 6.10 -31.47
C THR A 169 9.36 6.34 -31.85
N PRO A 170 9.01 7.50 -32.44
CA PRO A 170 7.69 7.76 -33.00
C PRO A 170 7.21 6.71 -34.02
N LYS A 171 8.15 6.02 -34.70
CA LYS A 171 7.82 4.97 -35.67
C LYS A 171 7.24 3.72 -35.01
N ASP A 172 7.63 3.41 -33.79
CA ASP A 172 7.16 2.21 -33.08
C ASP A 172 5.69 2.37 -32.69
N ILE A 173 5.30 3.58 -32.25
CA ILE A 173 3.90 4.00 -32.07
C ILE A 173 3.13 3.80 -33.39
N LEU A 174 3.63 4.36 -34.50
CA LEU A 174 2.95 4.27 -35.80
C LEU A 174 2.86 2.83 -36.37
N ASN A 175 3.67 1.89 -35.88
CA ASN A 175 3.60 0.48 -36.27
C ASN A 175 2.76 -0.40 -35.34
N ALA A 176 2.56 0.00 -34.07
CA ALA A 176 1.93 -0.80 -33.02
C ALA A 176 0.56 -1.42 -33.42
N GLU A 177 0.42 -2.75 -33.38
CA GLU A 177 -0.90 -3.40 -33.54
C GLU A 177 -1.87 -2.96 -32.43
N ARG A 178 -1.35 -2.77 -31.22
CA ARG A 178 -2.04 -2.19 -30.06
C ARG A 178 -1.04 -1.48 -29.16
N LEU A 179 -1.43 -0.33 -28.64
CA LEU A 179 -0.58 0.54 -27.84
C LEU A 179 -1.17 0.73 -26.44
N ILE A 180 -0.38 0.50 -25.40
CA ILE A 180 -0.71 0.91 -24.03
C ILE A 180 0.21 2.05 -23.62
N PHE A 181 -0.39 3.14 -23.13
CA PHE A 181 0.33 4.27 -22.57
C PHE A 181 0.01 4.40 -21.07
N PRO A 182 0.81 3.80 -20.18
CA PRO A 182 0.77 4.11 -18.75
C PRO A 182 1.36 5.49 -18.46
N GLY A 183 0.86 6.14 -17.41
CA GLY A 183 1.68 7.17 -16.78
C GLY A 183 1.37 7.42 -15.30
N VAL A 184 2.44 7.76 -14.57
CA VAL A 184 2.46 8.10 -13.16
C VAL A 184 3.47 9.22 -12.97
N GLY A 185 2.99 10.40 -12.59
CA GLY A 185 3.81 11.58 -12.33
C GLY A 185 3.15 12.85 -12.82
N ALA A 186 3.91 13.93 -12.91
CA ALA A 186 3.40 15.23 -13.31
C ALA A 186 3.08 15.32 -14.82
N PHE A 187 1.92 15.88 -15.15
CA PHE A 187 1.43 16.08 -16.51
C PHE A 187 2.42 16.86 -17.38
N ALA A 188 2.94 17.97 -16.83
CA ALA A 188 3.92 18.82 -17.51
C ALA A 188 5.17 18.04 -17.92
N SER A 189 5.71 17.20 -17.02
CA SER A 189 6.92 16.43 -17.27
C SER A 189 6.72 15.34 -18.34
N ALA A 190 5.53 14.77 -18.44
CA ALA A 190 5.21 13.81 -19.50
C ALA A 190 5.10 14.49 -20.88
N MET A 191 4.35 15.59 -20.99
CA MET A 191 4.24 16.35 -22.25
C MET A 191 5.61 16.86 -22.72
N ASP A 192 6.43 17.38 -21.81
CA ASP A 192 7.80 17.80 -22.09
C ASP A 192 8.64 16.70 -22.77
N VAL A 193 8.49 15.44 -22.32
CA VAL A 193 9.20 14.30 -22.91
C VAL A 193 8.61 13.90 -24.26
N LEU A 194 7.27 13.84 -24.37
CA LEU A 194 6.59 13.46 -25.61
C LEU A 194 6.90 14.43 -26.75
N VAL A 195 6.81 15.74 -26.50
CA VAL A 195 7.10 16.79 -27.49
C VAL A 195 8.58 16.78 -27.90
N LYS A 196 9.51 16.66 -26.94
CA LYS A 196 10.96 16.61 -27.24
C LYS A 196 11.37 15.37 -28.04
N THR A 197 10.56 14.31 -28.03
CA THR A 197 10.81 13.05 -28.75
C THR A 197 9.96 12.89 -30.02
N GLY A 198 9.03 13.80 -30.29
CA GLY A 198 8.04 13.68 -31.39
C GLY A 198 7.03 12.54 -31.20
N MET A 199 6.89 12.03 -29.98
CA MET A 199 5.95 10.95 -29.66
C MET A 199 4.51 11.46 -29.56
N ASP A 200 4.32 12.74 -29.25
CA ASP A 200 3.03 13.43 -29.24
C ASP A 200 2.35 13.45 -30.63
N GLU A 201 3.07 13.83 -31.67
CA GLU A 201 2.56 13.82 -33.06
C GLU A 201 2.18 12.40 -33.52
N ALA A 202 3.00 11.41 -33.15
CA ALA A 202 2.75 10.01 -33.45
C ALA A 202 1.55 9.44 -32.68
N LEU A 203 1.41 9.75 -31.38
CA LEU A 203 0.23 9.39 -30.57
C LEU A 203 -1.04 10.00 -31.17
N HIS A 204 -1.03 11.30 -31.44
CA HIS A 204 -2.15 12.02 -32.02
C HIS A 204 -2.56 11.42 -33.39
N THR A 205 -1.58 11.05 -34.23
CA THR A 205 -1.81 10.35 -35.50
C THR A 205 -2.35 8.93 -35.31
N TYR A 206 -1.80 8.17 -34.36
CA TYR A 206 -2.24 6.80 -34.05
C TYR A 206 -3.70 6.76 -33.60
N ILE A 207 -4.05 7.64 -32.66
CA ILE A 207 -5.37 7.73 -32.03
C ILE A 207 -6.42 8.28 -33.00
N LYS A 208 -6.07 9.26 -33.85
CA LYS A 208 -6.99 9.75 -34.90
C LYS A 208 -7.32 8.73 -35.98
N ASN A 209 -6.46 7.71 -36.17
CA ASN A 209 -6.72 6.58 -37.07
C ASN A 209 -7.50 5.43 -36.40
N ASP A 210 -8.10 5.66 -35.23
CA ASP A 210 -8.94 4.70 -34.48
C ASP A 210 -8.26 3.33 -34.24
N ARG A 211 -6.98 3.36 -33.86
CA ARG A 211 -6.20 2.15 -33.58
C ARG A 211 -6.27 1.76 -32.10
N PRO A 212 -6.13 0.46 -31.75
CA PRO A 212 -6.28 -0.02 -30.37
C PRO A 212 -5.32 0.68 -29.40
N PHE A 213 -5.87 1.57 -28.57
CA PHE A 213 -5.13 2.39 -27.62
C PHE A 213 -5.73 2.27 -26.21
N LEU A 214 -4.88 2.15 -25.19
CA LEU A 214 -5.27 2.23 -23.78
C LEU A 214 -4.38 3.22 -23.02
N GLY A 215 -4.93 4.38 -22.66
CA GLY A 215 -4.30 5.32 -21.74
C GLY A 215 -4.61 4.97 -20.28
N ILE A 216 -3.60 4.86 -19.41
CA ILE A 216 -3.80 4.53 -17.98
C ILE A 216 -3.32 5.70 -17.11
N CYS A 217 -4.20 6.16 -16.21
CA CYS A 217 -4.03 7.29 -15.31
C CYS A 217 -3.59 8.56 -16.05
N LEU A 218 -2.31 8.93 -15.98
CA LEU A 218 -1.81 10.08 -16.73
C LEU A 218 -1.96 9.88 -18.25
N GLY A 219 -1.86 8.64 -18.75
CA GLY A 219 -2.10 8.33 -20.17
C GLY A 219 -3.54 8.61 -20.65
N LEU A 220 -4.54 8.64 -19.75
CA LEU A 220 -5.88 9.17 -20.05
C LEU A 220 -5.88 10.70 -19.98
N GLN A 221 -5.25 11.28 -18.95
CA GLN A 221 -5.26 12.73 -18.73
C GLN A 221 -4.64 13.50 -19.90
N LEU A 222 -3.54 13.00 -20.46
CA LEU A 222 -2.84 13.63 -21.58
C LEU A 222 -3.67 13.69 -22.87
N LEU A 223 -4.80 12.98 -22.98
CA LEU A 223 -5.72 13.09 -24.12
C LEU A 223 -6.51 14.40 -24.14
N PHE A 224 -6.66 15.06 -22.98
CA PHE A 224 -7.43 16.30 -22.83
C PHE A 224 -6.69 17.54 -23.35
N GLU A 225 -7.38 18.68 -23.40
CA GLU A 225 -6.82 19.94 -23.92
C GLU A 225 -5.72 20.50 -23.02
N TYR A 226 -5.94 20.56 -21.70
CA TYR A 226 -4.92 21.04 -20.75
C TYR A 226 -5.10 20.51 -19.32
N SER A 227 -4.02 20.62 -18.55
CA SER A 227 -3.99 20.39 -17.10
C SER A 227 -3.64 21.67 -16.35
N GLU A 228 -4.12 21.79 -15.11
CA GLU A 228 -3.77 22.85 -14.17
C GLU A 228 -2.56 22.48 -13.27
N GLU A 229 -2.05 21.25 -13.39
CA GLU A 229 -0.99 20.74 -12.54
C GLU A 229 0.34 21.48 -12.75
N ASN A 230 0.78 22.19 -11.71
CA ASN A 230 1.98 23.04 -11.71
C ASN A 230 1.93 24.21 -12.73
N GLY A 231 0.73 24.61 -13.12
CA GLY A 231 0.46 25.66 -14.13
C GLY A 231 -0.29 25.10 -15.34
N PRO A 232 -0.86 25.97 -16.21
CA PRO A 232 -1.56 25.52 -17.40
C PRO A 232 -0.59 24.89 -18.40
N VAL A 233 -0.78 23.60 -18.70
CA VAL A 233 0.01 22.87 -19.71
C VAL A 233 -0.93 22.14 -20.67
N ASN A 234 -0.71 22.34 -21.97
CA ASN A 234 -1.48 21.68 -23.03
C ASN A 234 -1.22 20.17 -23.05
N GLY A 235 -2.27 19.37 -23.22
CA GLY A 235 -2.19 17.95 -23.57
C GLY A 235 -2.17 17.73 -25.08
N LEU A 236 -2.60 16.55 -25.51
CA LEU A 236 -2.72 16.16 -26.92
C LEU A 236 -3.95 16.79 -27.62
N GLY A 237 -4.89 17.40 -26.88
CA GLY A 237 -6.04 18.11 -27.45
C GLY A 237 -7.00 17.22 -28.26
N LEU A 238 -7.14 15.95 -27.87
CA LEU A 238 -8.00 14.97 -28.54
C LEU A 238 -9.42 14.93 -27.94
N ILE A 239 -9.55 15.28 -26.66
CA ILE A 239 -10.80 15.30 -25.90
C ILE A 239 -11.00 16.70 -25.30
N PRO A 240 -12.14 17.38 -25.51
CA PRO A 240 -12.41 18.67 -24.88
C PRO A 240 -12.41 18.60 -23.34
N GLY A 241 -11.86 19.62 -22.69
CA GLY A 241 -11.92 19.82 -21.25
C GLY A 241 -10.59 19.78 -20.52
N VAL A 242 -10.71 19.86 -19.19
CA VAL A 242 -9.64 20.29 -18.27
C VAL A 242 -9.32 19.21 -17.24
N VAL A 243 -8.04 18.92 -17.07
CA VAL A 243 -7.51 18.10 -15.96
C VAL A 243 -7.20 19.02 -14.77
N GLY A 244 -8.25 19.36 -14.02
CA GLY A 244 -8.16 20.27 -12.87
C GLY A 244 -7.99 19.54 -11.53
N ARG A 245 -7.60 20.25 -10.46
CA ARG A 245 -7.37 19.65 -9.13
C ARG A 245 -8.67 19.36 -8.38
N PHE A 246 -8.76 18.24 -7.65
CA PHE A 246 -9.87 17.99 -6.73
C PHE A 246 -10.03 19.10 -5.69
N ASN A 247 -11.27 19.43 -5.35
CA ASN A 247 -11.60 20.41 -4.33
C ASN A 247 -11.65 19.76 -2.93
N SER A 248 -10.73 20.13 -2.04
CA SER A 248 -10.70 19.66 -0.65
C SER A 248 -11.62 20.45 0.30
N SER A 249 -12.25 21.55 -0.12
CA SER A 249 -13.06 22.42 0.76
C SER A 249 -14.26 21.71 1.38
N ASN A 250 -14.80 20.68 0.71
CA ASN A 250 -15.95 19.91 1.15
C ASN A 250 -15.57 18.73 2.07
N GLY A 251 -14.35 18.73 2.65
CA GLY A 251 -13.88 17.70 3.58
C GLY A 251 -13.30 16.45 2.92
N PHE A 252 -13.25 16.40 1.58
CA PHE A 252 -12.60 15.32 0.83
C PHE A 252 -11.09 15.41 0.93
N ARG A 253 -10.43 14.25 0.96
CA ARG A 253 -8.96 14.18 1.02
C ARG A 253 -8.36 14.25 -0.37
N VAL A 254 -7.35 15.10 -0.57
CA VAL A 254 -6.68 15.23 -1.88
C VAL A 254 -5.19 14.97 -1.67
N PRO A 255 -4.61 13.91 -2.25
CA PRO A 255 -5.09 13.13 -3.40
C PRO A 255 -6.24 12.16 -3.07
N HIS A 256 -7.02 11.82 -4.08
CA HIS A 256 -7.94 10.67 -4.05
C HIS A 256 -7.10 9.39 -4.11
N ILE A 257 -6.94 8.72 -2.95
CA ILE A 257 -6.15 7.49 -2.78
C ILE A 257 -7.02 6.38 -2.21
N GLY A 258 -7.35 5.39 -3.03
CA GLY A 258 -8.02 4.17 -2.58
C GLY A 258 -8.92 3.52 -3.61
N TRP A 259 -9.83 2.71 -3.10
CA TRP A 259 -10.66 1.78 -3.87
C TRP A 259 -12.07 2.36 -3.99
N ASN A 260 -12.49 2.79 -5.18
CA ASN A 260 -13.77 3.49 -5.38
C ASN A 260 -14.62 2.80 -6.45
N ALA A 261 -15.93 3.05 -6.43
CA ALA A 261 -16.91 2.43 -7.31
C ALA A 261 -17.00 3.15 -8.66
N LEU A 262 -17.27 2.41 -9.74
CA LEU A 262 -17.56 2.98 -11.06
C LEU A 262 -19.06 3.12 -11.28
N GLN A 263 -19.46 4.24 -11.89
CA GLN A 263 -20.77 4.43 -12.50
C GLN A 263 -20.61 4.20 -14.00
N ILE A 264 -20.88 2.98 -14.46
CA ILE A 264 -20.60 2.54 -15.84
C ILE A 264 -21.76 2.95 -16.76
N ALA A 265 -21.44 3.67 -17.84
CA ALA A 265 -22.39 4.02 -18.88
C ALA A 265 -22.67 2.84 -19.82
N LYS A 266 -23.68 2.96 -20.68
CA LYS A 266 -24.05 1.90 -21.62
C LYS A 266 -22.94 1.70 -22.68
N ASP A 267 -22.50 0.45 -22.87
CA ASP A 267 -21.46 -0.01 -23.81
C ASP A 267 -20.00 0.40 -23.47
N SER A 268 -19.45 -0.27 -22.45
CA SER A 268 -18.13 0.01 -21.86
C SER A 268 -17.02 -1.01 -22.19
N GLU A 269 -17.32 -2.05 -23.00
CA GLU A 269 -16.42 -3.09 -23.53
C GLU A 269 -15.38 -3.68 -22.55
N ILE A 270 -14.29 -2.97 -22.29
CA ILE A 270 -13.24 -3.36 -21.33
C ILE A 270 -13.75 -3.43 -19.88
N LEU A 271 -14.82 -2.72 -19.54
CA LEU A 271 -15.39 -2.68 -18.19
C LEU A 271 -16.54 -3.67 -17.94
N GLU A 272 -16.97 -4.46 -18.93
CA GLU A 272 -18.14 -5.37 -18.78
C GLU A 272 -18.03 -6.36 -17.61
N ASP A 273 -16.82 -6.83 -17.28
CA ASP A 273 -16.60 -7.79 -16.19
C ASP A 273 -16.50 -7.12 -14.80
N VAL A 274 -16.36 -5.79 -14.73
CA VAL A 274 -16.13 -5.09 -13.45
C VAL A 274 -17.33 -5.24 -12.53
N GLY A 275 -18.54 -5.02 -13.06
CA GLY A 275 -19.75 -4.96 -12.25
C GLY A 275 -19.64 -3.92 -11.14
N ASP A 276 -20.23 -4.21 -9.99
CA ASP A 276 -20.22 -3.32 -8.82
C ASP A 276 -18.96 -3.53 -7.94
N GLN A 277 -17.78 -3.65 -8.53
CA GLN A 277 -16.52 -3.86 -7.80
C GLN A 277 -15.67 -2.58 -7.74
N HIS A 278 -14.86 -2.45 -6.70
CA HIS A 278 -13.95 -1.31 -6.55
C HIS A 278 -12.72 -1.43 -7.46
N VAL A 279 -12.30 -0.30 -8.02
CA VAL A 279 -11.01 -0.14 -8.72
C VAL A 279 -10.13 0.89 -8.02
N TYR A 280 -8.81 0.80 -8.20
CA TYR A 280 -7.85 1.60 -7.43
C TYR A 280 -7.47 2.92 -8.13
N PHE A 281 -7.76 4.03 -7.44
CA PHE A 281 -7.44 5.40 -7.84
C PHE A 281 -6.32 5.98 -6.95
N VAL A 282 -5.43 6.78 -7.55
CA VAL A 282 -4.30 7.45 -6.87
C VAL A 282 -3.92 8.74 -7.60
N HIS A 283 -4.70 9.82 -7.41
CA HIS A 283 -4.56 11.05 -8.20
C HIS A 283 -5.05 12.32 -7.48
N SER A 284 -4.40 13.46 -7.75
CA SER A 284 -4.83 14.79 -7.27
C SER A 284 -5.66 15.58 -8.30
N TYR A 285 -5.52 15.23 -9.58
CA TYR A 285 -6.13 15.90 -10.73
C TYR A 285 -7.03 14.93 -11.50
N ARG A 286 -8.08 15.45 -12.13
CA ARG A 286 -9.10 14.65 -12.84
C ARG A 286 -9.82 15.50 -13.89
N ALA A 287 -10.30 14.86 -14.95
CA ALA A 287 -11.18 15.47 -15.92
C ALA A 287 -12.66 15.37 -15.50
N MET A 288 -13.44 16.42 -15.76
CA MET A 288 -14.88 16.48 -15.46
C MET A 288 -15.71 16.14 -16.71
N PRO A 289 -16.84 15.43 -16.57
CA PRO A 289 -17.77 15.21 -17.67
C PRO A 289 -18.43 16.54 -18.10
N SER A 290 -18.57 16.75 -19.40
CA SER A 290 -19.23 17.92 -20.00
C SER A 290 -20.00 17.53 -21.27
N ASP A 291 -20.84 18.44 -21.77
CA ASP A 291 -21.53 18.23 -23.04
C ASP A 291 -20.59 18.06 -24.24
N ASP A 292 -19.41 18.67 -24.20
CA ASP A 292 -18.40 18.63 -25.27
C ASP A 292 -17.60 17.32 -25.28
N ASN A 293 -17.50 16.62 -24.14
CA ASN A 293 -16.77 15.35 -24.03
C ASN A 293 -17.65 14.11 -23.78
N LYS A 294 -18.98 14.27 -23.67
CA LYS A 294 -19.94 13.18 -23.40
C LYS A 294 -19.81 11.95 -24.30
N GLU A 295 -19.45 12.13 -25.58
CA GLU A 295 -19.27 11.01 -26.52
C GLU A 295 -18.06 10.13 -26.21
N TRP A 296 -17.12 10.64 -25.40
CA TRP A 296 -15.97 9.89 -24.92
C TRP A 296 -16.25 9.21 -23.57
N VAL A 297 -17.17 9.70 -22.74
CA VAL A 297 -17.31 9.24 -21.34
C VAL A 297 -17.91 7.83 -21.30
N SER A 298 -17.14 6.87 -20.80
CA SER A 298 -17.55 5.46 -20.66
C SER A 298 -17.92 5.09 -19.23
N SER A 299 -17.31 5.74 -18.22
CA SER A 299 -17.75 5.66 -16.83
C SER A 299 -17.34 6.91 -16.06
N THR A 300 -18.13 7.24 -15.04
CA THR A 300 -17.79 8.24 -14.02
C THR A 300 -17.50 7.58 -12.68
N CYS A 301 -16.94 8.34 -11.76
CA CYS A 301 -16.74 7.95 -10.37
C CYS A 301 -17.03 9.18 -9.49
N ASN A 302 -17.68 8.98 -8.34
CA ASN A 302 -17.97 10.08 -7.43
C ASN A 302 -16.88 10.22 -6.37
N TYR A 303 -16.33 11.42 -6.24
CA TYR A 303 -15.48 11.79 -5.11
C TYR A 303 -15.69 13.26 -4.75
N GLY A 304 -16.85 13.54 -4.15
CA GLY A 304 -17.36 14.90 -3.92
C GLY A 304 -18.11 15.40 -5.15
N ASP A 305 -17.40 15.49 -6.27
CA ASP A 305 -17.99 15.69 -7.59
C ASP A 305 -17.83 14.41 -8.43
N ASP A 306 -18.65 14.26 -9.48
CA ASP A 306 -18.47 13.19 -10.47
C ASP A 306 -17.34 13.55 -11.44
N PHE A 307 -16.38 12.66 -11.60
CA PHE A 307 -15.27 12.81 -12.54
C PHE A 307 -15.21 11.65 -13.54
N ILE A 308 -14.54 11.87 -14.68
CA ILE A 308 -14.37 10.85 -15.72
C ILE A 308 -13.44 9.75 -15.20
N ALA A 309 -13.98 8.55 -15.04
CA ALA A 309 -13.22 7.38 -14.59
C ALA A 309 -12.71 6.53 -15.75
N SER A 310 -13.43 6.51 -16.88
CA SER A 310 -12.95 5.95 -18.14
C SER A 310 -13.50 6.68 -19.37
N ILE A 311 -12.75 6.61 -20.47
CA ILE A 311 -13.19 7.04 -21.80
C ILE A 311 -13.15 5.88 -22.80
N ARG A 312 -14.01 5.97 -23.82
CA ARG A 312 -14.03 5.09 -25.00
C ARG A 312 -14.54 5.86 -26.23
N ARG A 313 -13.84 5.76 -27.36
CA ARG A 313 -14.37 6.11 -28.69
C ARG A 313 -13.73 5.23 -29.74
N GLY A 314 -14.51 4.40 -30.42
CA GLY A 314 -13.96 3.34 -31.28
C GLY A 314 -13.05 2.39 -30.49
N ASN A 315 -11.85 2.14 -31.00
CA ASN A 315 -10.81 1.31 -30.36
C ASN A 315 -9.93 2.10 -29.36
N VAL A 316 -10.23 3.38 -29.13
CA VAL A 316 -9.48 4.26 -28.22
C VAL A 316 -10.12 4.21 -26.84
N HIS A 317 -9.40 3.68 -25.86
CA HIS A 317 -9.82 3.59 -24.46
C HIS A 317 -8.90 4.39 -23.55
N GLY A 318 -9.41 4.78 -22.39
CA GLY A 318 -8.60 5.26 -21.29
C GLY A 318 -9.27 5.02 -19.94
N VAL A 319 -8.46 4.89 -18.89
CA VAL A 319 -8.92 4.69 -17.50
C VAL A 319 -8.12 5.59 -16.55
N GLN A 320 -8.80 6.25 -15.61
CA GLN A 320 -8.15 7.10 -14.60
C GLN A 320 -7.63 6.28 -13.41
N PHE A 321 -8.24 5.13 -13.14
CA PHE A 321 -7.75 4.14 -12.19
C PHE A 321 -6.63 3.27 -12.79
N HIS A 322 -5.91 2.54 -11.94
CA HIS A 322 -4.82 1.64 -12.36
C HIS A 322 -5.30 0.19 -12.39
N PRO A 323 -5.61 -0.42 -13.55
CA PRO A 323 -6.04 -1.81 -13.62
C PRO A 323 -4.95 -2.76 -13.10
N GLU A 324 -3.67 -2.51 -13.36
CA GLU A 324 -2.53 -3.28 -12.83
C GLU A 324 -2.36 -3.18 -11.30
N LYS A 325 -3.10 -2.29 -10.64
CA LYS A 325 -3.22 -2.14 -9.18
C LYS A 325 -4.63 -2.43 -8.65
N SER A 326 -5.57 -2.75 -9.54
CA SER A 326 -6.97 -3.06 -9.22
C SER A 326 -7.19 -4.57 -9.08
N GLY A 327 -6.19 -5.28 -8.56
CA GLY A 327 -6.27 -6.72 -8.35
C GLY A 327 -7.42 -7.13 -7.45
N GLY A 328 -7.82 -8.40 -7.48
CA GLY A 328 -8.89 -8.89 -6.62
C GLY A 328 -9.12 -10.38 -6.78
N LYS A 329 -9.15 -11.13 -5.68
CA LYS A 329 -9.66 -12.49 -5.69
C LYS A 329 -11.07 -12.49 -5.16
N ILE A 330 -12.03 -12.76 -6.04
CA ILE A 330 -13.38 -13.16 -5.65
C ILE A 330 -13.27 -14.44 -4.80
N PHE A 331 -13.24 -14.26 -3.47
CA PHE A 331 -13.49 -15.36 -2.56
C PHE A 331 -15.00 -15.61 -2.57
N CYS A 332 -15.41 -16.64 -3.31
CA CYS A 332 -16.76 -17.18 -3.20
C CYS A 332 -16.92 -17.87 -1.84
N VAL A 333 -17.19 -17.08 -0.80
CA VAL A 333 -17.50 -17.58 0.55
C VAL A 333 -18.95 -18.05 0.56
N LEU A 334 -19.23 -19.20 -0.07
CA LEU A 334 -20.23 -20.18 0.36
C LEU A 334 -20.10 -21.49 -0.46
N SER A 335 -20.20 -22.63 0.22
CA SER A 335 -20.48 -23.96 -0.34
C SER A 335 -19.58 -24.53 -1.46
N PHE A 336 -18.37 -24.99 -1.09
CA PHE A 336 -17.65 -26.02 -1.86
C PHE A 336 -17.17 -27.23 -1.03
N TYR A 337 -17.83 -27.49 0.11
CA TYR A 337 -17.54 -28.65 0.99
C TYR A 337 -18.63 -29.75 0.97
N LEU A 338 -19.61 -29.64 0.06
CA LEU A 338 -20.78 -30.54 0.02
C LEU A 338 -21.16 -31.04 -1.38
N LEU A 339 -20.41 -30.64 -2.43
CA LEU A 339 -20.65 -31.06 -3.82
C LEU A 339 -19.37 -31.67 -4.44
N PHE A 340 -18.80 -32.69 -3.77
CA PHE A 340 -17.60 -33.39 -4.24
C PHE A 340 -17.72 -34.92 -4.22
N LEU A 341 -18.95 -35.46 -4.17
CA LEU A 341 -19.19 -36.92 -4.14
C LEU A 341 -20.22 -37.46 -5.14
N TYR A 342 -20.91 -36.61 -5.91
CA TYR A 342 -21.80 -37.05 -6.99
C TYR A 342 -21.70 -36.09 -8.19
N VAL A 343 -21.97 -36.64 -9.39
CA VAL A 343 -21.78 -36.05 -10.73
C VAL A 343 -20.34 -36.12 -11.27
N SER A 344 -20.03 -37.27 -11.87
CA SER A 344 -19.03 -37.39 -12.93
C SER A 344 -19.51 -36.67 -14.20
N ASP A 345 -18.58 -36.29 -15.08
CA ASP A 345 -18.82 -35.64 -16.39
C ASP A 345 -19.39 -34.21 -16.40
N PHE A 346 -18.69 -33.28 -15.74
CA PHE A 346 -18.68 -31.87 -16.17
C PHE A 346 -17.29 -31.47 -16.69
N LYS A 347 -17.23 -30.93 -17.91
CA LYS A 347 -15.99 -30.33 -18.44
C LYS A 347 -15.62 -29.13 -17.57
N ILE A 348 -14.51 -29.24 -16.83
CA ILE A 348 -14.02 -28.16 -15.95
C ILE A 348 -13.47 -27.02 -16.81
N HIS A 349 -14.33 -26.09 -17.21
CA HIS A 349 -13.89 -24.70 -17.30
C HIS A 349 -13.56 -24.25 -15.89
N LYS A 350 -12.26 -24.10 -15.60
CA LYS A 350 -11.80 -23.52 -14.33
C LYS A 350 -12.37 -22.11 -14.23
N PHE A 351 -13.39 -21.94 -13.39
CA PHE A 351 -13.73 -20.63 -12.82
C PHE A 351 -12.57 -20.18 -11.94
N LEU A 352 -11.53 -19.66 -12.56
CA LEU A 352 -10.55 -18.82 -11.89
C LEU A 352 -11.32 -17.55 -11.46
N PRO A 353 -11.30 -17.17 -10.16
CA PRO A 353 -11.91 -15.93 -9.73
C PRO A 353 -11.31 -14.79 -10.55
N VAL A 354 -12.19 -14.04 -11.21
CA VAL A 354 -11.80 -13.00 -12.15
C VAL A 354 -11.29 -11.80 -11.38
N ASP A 355 -10.00 -11.55 -11.53
CA ASP A 355 -9.34 -10.35 -11.05
C ASP A 355 -9.77 -9.15 -11.90
N VAL A 356 -10.37 -8.15 -11.26
CA VAL A 356 -11.01 -6.98 -11.92
C VAL A 356 -10.00 -6.23 -12.78
N GLY A 357 -8.83 -5.92 -12.22
CA GLY A 357 -7.75 -5.25 -12.92
C GLY A 357 -7.27 -6.03 -14.15
N LEU A 358 -7.00 -7.33 -13.95
CA LEU A 358 -6.56 -8.21 -15.03
C LEU A 358 -7.65 -8.50 -16.07
N SER A 359 -8.94 -8.41 -15.73
CA SER A 359 -10.04 -8.59 -16.71
C SER A 359 -10.14 -7.41 -17.67
N ILE A 360 -9.99 -6.19 -17.18
CA ILE A 360 -9.96 -4.96 -18.00
C ILE A 360 -8.80 -5.02 -19.00
N LEU A 361 -7.60 -5.37 -18.53
CA LEU A 361 -6.43 -5.55 -19.40
C LEU A 361 -6.65 -6.71 -20.39
N ARG A 362 -7.19 -7.85 -19.96
CA ARG A 362 -7.48 -8.98 -20.85
C ARG A 362 -8.44 -8.60 -21.97
N ARG A 363 -9.51 -7.85 -21.65
CA ARG A 363 -10.51 -7.43 -22.64
C ARG A 363 -9.93 -6.49 -23.69
N PHE A 364 -9.13 -5.50 -23.28
CA PHE A 364 -8.40 -4.65 -24.23
C PHE A 364 -7.45 -5.47 -25.12
N LEU A 365 -6.74 -6.45 -24.55
CA LEU A 365 -5.78 -7.28 -25.27
C LEU A 365 -6.42 -8.38 -26.12
N GLN A 366 -7.69 -8.74 -25.86
CA GLN A 366 -8.44 -9.82 -26.51
C GLN A 366 -9.93 -9.45 -26.68
N PRO A 367 -10.28 -8.41 -27.47
CA PRO A 367 -11.67 -7.93 -27.58
C PRO A 367 -12.63 -8.97 -28.16
N ASN A 368 -12.13 -9.87 -29.02
CA ASN A 368 -12.91 -10.99 -29.58
C ASN A 368 -13.12 -12.17 -28.61
N SER A 369 -12.59 -12.12 -27.38
CA SER A 369 -12.82 -13.18 -26.39
C SER A 369 -14.24 -13.08 -25.83
N ARG A 370 -15.09 -14.09 -26.13
CA ARG A 370 -16.44 -14.18 -25.56
C ARG A 370 -16.37 -14.49 -24.07
N GLY A 371 -16.23 -13.45 -23.25
CA GLY A 371 -16.46 -13.52 -21.81
C GLY A 371 -17.87 -14.00 -21.48
N THR A 372 -18.02 -14.68 -20.34
CA THR A 372 -19.34 -15.06 -19.83
C THR A 372 -20.13 -13.81 -19.47
N LYS A 373 -21.37 -13.65 -19.99
CA LYS A 373 -22.27 -12.50 -19.76
C LYS A 373 -22.79 -12.34 -18.32
N ASN A 374 -22.11 -12.88 -17.33
CA ASN A 374 -22.44 -12.76 -15.92
C ASN A 374 -21.43 -11.79 -15.29
N PRO A 375 -21.70 -10.46 -15.29
CA PRO A 375 -20.87 -9.52 -14.54
C PRO A 375 -20.80 -9.97 -13.09
N THR A 376 -19.60 -9.95 -12.53
CA THR A 376 -19.37 -10.43 -11.16
C THR A 376 -20.04 -9.49 -10.16
N GLN A 377 -20.95 -10.04 -9.35
CA GLN A 377 -21.74 -9.29 -8.37
C GLN A 377 -20.84 -8.73 -7.27
N GLY A 378 -20.63 -7.42 -7.29
CA GLY A 378 -20.03 -6.67 -6.19
C GLY A 378 -21.08 -5.90 -5.38
N LYS A 379 -20.62 -4.94 -4.56
CA LYS A 379 -21.45 -4.01 -3.76
C LYS A 379 -20.77 -2.65 -3.56
N ALA A 380 -19.82 -2.28 -4.41
CA ALA A 380 -19.12 -1.01 -4.35
C ALA A 380 -20.10 0.14 -4.62
N SER A 381 -20.10 1.15 -3.75
CA SER A 381 -20.96 2.34 -3.88
C SER A 381 -20.21 3.66 -3.73
N LYS A 382 -19.01 3.65 -3.13
CA LYS A 382 -18.18 4.82 -2.82
C LYS A 382 -16.73 4.41 -2.52
N LEU A 383 -15.91 5.38 -2.09
CA LEU A 383 -14.55 5.11 -1.62
C LEU A 383 -14.58 4.21 -0.37
N ALA A 384 -14.01 3.02 -0.50
CA ALA A 384 -13.80 2.06 0.57
C ALA A 384 -12.70 2.51 1.55
N LYS A 385 -12.87 2.17 2.84
CA LYS A 385 -11.79 2.24 3.83
C LYS A 385 -10.74 1.18 3.51
N ARG A 386 -9.46 1.56 3.55
CA ARG A 386 -8.33 0.66 3.24
C ARG A 386 -7.82 -0.07 4.49
N VAL A 387 -7.63 -1.38 4.36
CA VAL A 387 -6.87 -2.22 5.31
C VAL A 387 -5.48 -2.49 4.72
N ILE A 388 -4.46 -1.88 5.31
CA ILE A 388 -3.07 -1.95 4.83
C ILE A 388 -2.29 -2.99 5.64
N ALA A 389 -1.59 -3.89 4.95
CA ALA A 389 -0.75 -4.89 5.58
C ALA A 389 0.73 -4.46 5.51
N CYS A 390 1.41 -4.38 6.65
CA CYS A 390 2.78 -3.87 6.73
C CYS A 390 3.78 -4.94 7.17
N LEU A 391 4.99 -4.92 6.63
CA LEU A 391 6.09 -5.81 7.01
C LEU A 391 7.41 -5.07 7.24
N ASP A 392 8.04 -5.39 8.38
CA ASP A 392 9.34 -4.90 8.82
C ASP A 392 10.45 -5.76 8.20
N VAL A 393 11.16 -5.22 7.22
CA VAL A 393 12.22 -5.93 6.47
C VAL A 393 13.58 -5.64 7.11
N ARG A 394 14.30 -6.69 7.53
CA ARG A 394 15.66 -6.61 8.09
C ARG A 394 16.58 -7.64 7.47
N THR A 395 17.88 -7.44 7.66
CA THR A 395 18.93 -8.43 7.49
C THR A 395 19.08 -9.22 8.79
N ASN A 396 19.06 -10.56 8.71
CA ASN A 396 19.41 -11.43 9.84
C ASN A 396 20.94 -11.47 10.06
N ASP A 397 21.42 -12.14 11.10
CA ASP A 397 22.86 -12.24 11.39
C ASP A 397 23.66 -13.04 10.29
N LYS A 398 22.99 -13.60 9.27
CA LYS A 398 23.58 -14.32 8.11
C LYS A 398 23.62 -13.51 6.82
N GLY A 399 23.04 -12.30 6.79
CA GLY A 399 22.94 -11.48 5.57
C GLY A 399 21.63 -11.63 4.79
N ASP A 400 20.72 -12.53 5.17
CA ASP A 400 19.45 -12.73 4.47
C ASP A 400 18.41 -11.67 4.85
N LEU A 401 17.58 -11.26 3.87
CA LEU A 401 16.38 -10.48 4.15
C LEU A 401 15.27 -11.35 4.77
N VAL A 402 14.86 -10.96 5.98
CA VAL A 402 13.80 -11.59 6.77
C VAL A 402 12.75 -10.56 7.18
N VAL A 403 11.51 -11.01 7.38
CA VAL A 403 10.50 -10.20 8.08
C VAL A 403 10.67 -10.40 9.57
N THR A 404 10.64 -9.30 10.33
CA THR A 404 10.83 -9.31 11.79
C THR A 404 9.62 -8.68 12.49
N LYS A 405 9.57 -8.75 13.82
CA LYS A 405 8.73 -7.86 14.62
C LYS A 405 9.58 -7.29 15.75
N GLY A 406 9.44 -5.97 15.97
CA GLY A 406 9.80 -5.33 17.22
C GLY A 406 8.70 -5.49 18.28
N ASP A 407 9.05 -5.90 19.49
CA ASP A 407 8.29 -5.53 20.68
C ASP A 407 8.88 -4.21 21.18
N GLN A 408 8.18 -3.08 21.00
CA GLN A 408 8.73 -1.73 21.27
C GLN A 408 10.10 -1.51 20.59
N TYR A 409 10.19 -1.85 19.30
CA TYR A 409 11.40 -1.82 18.47
C TYR A 409 12.52 -2.85 18.81
N ASP A 410 12.38 -3.69 19.85
CA ASP A 410 13.30 -4.82 20.10
C ASP A 410 12.91 -6.06 19.28
N VAL A 411 13.80 -6.50 18.38
CA VAL A 411 13.56 -7.53 17.37
C VAL A 411 14.24 -8.88 17.62
N ARG A 412 14.96 -9.02 18.74
CA ARG A 412 15.66 -10.26 19.05
C ARG A 412 14.80 -11.20 19.89
N GLU A 413 15.14 -12.48 19.89
CA GLU A 413 14.57 -13.45 20.82
C GLU A 413 15.27 -13.36 22.18
N HIS A 414 14.52 -13.44 23.28
CA HIS A 414 15.09 -13.59 24.63
C HIS A 414 15.54 -15.05 24.89
N THR A 415 16.23 -15.65 23.91
CA THR A 415 16.90 -16.95 23.99
C THR A 415 18.40 -16.76 24.21
N LYS A 416 19.14 -17.83 24.53
CA LYS A 416 20.60 -17.76 24.80
C LYS A 416 21.41 -17.25 23.60
N GLU A 417 20.90 -17.41 22.39
CA GLU A 417 21.57 -17.09 21.13
C GLU A 417 21.17 -15.70 20.59
N ASN A 418 20.10 -15.10 21.15
CA ASN A 418 19.67 -13.73 20.89
C ASN A 418 19.45 -13.42 19.39
N GLU A 419 19.03 -14.42 18.60
CA GLU A 419 18.85 -14.29 17.14
C GLU A 419 17.72 -13.32 16.76
N VAL A 420 17.79 -12.77 15.55
CA VAL A 420 16.73 -11.93 14.97
C VAL A 420 15.50 -12.78 14.60
N ARG A 421 14.31 -12.45 15.16
CA ARG A 421 13.06 -13.17 14.92
C ARG A 421 12.69 -13.19 13.43
N ASN A 422 12.64 -14.37 12.81
CA ASN A 422 12.29 -14.55 11.40
C ASN A 422 10.82 -15.00 11.24
N LEU A 423 9.97 -14.11 10.76
CA LEU A 423 8.54 -14.33 10.50
C LEU A 423 8.24 -14.74 9.04
N GLY A 424 9.27 -15.00 8.23
CA GLY A 424 9.15 -15.42 6.83
C GLY A 424 9.90 -14.50 5.87
N LYS A 425 9.86 -14.85 4.58
CA LYS A 425 10.49 -14.04 3.52
C LYS A 425 9.56 -12.90 3.08
N PRO A 426 10.05 -11.66 2.89
CA PRO A 426 9.23 -10.51 2.51
C PRO A 426 8.31 -10.73 1.29
N VAL A 427 8.84 -11.37 0.24
CA VAL A 427 8.11 -11.61 -1.03
C VAL A 427 6.95 -12.58 -0.85
N GLU A 428 7.19 -13.72 -0.18
CA GLU A 428 6.19 -14.76 0.06
C GLU A 428 5.03 -14.22 0.92
N LEU A 429 5.38 -13.38 1.91
CA LEU A 429 4.44 -12.80 2.87
C LEU A 429 3.61 -11.66 2.27
N ALA A 430 4.21 -10.79 1.46
CA ALA A 430 3.47 -9.82 0.64
C ALA A 430 2.50 -10.51 -0.34
N GLY A 431 2.94 -11.60 -0.97
CA GLY A 431 2.10 -12.45 -1.81
C GLY A 431 0.99 -13.18 -1.05
N GLN A 432 1.14 -13.41 0.25
CA GLN A 432 0.08 -13.96 1.11
C GLN A 432 -0.92 -12.87 1.51
N TYR A 433 -0.45 -11.70 1.93
CA TYR A 433 -1.29 -10.53 2.23
C TYR A 433 -2.18 -10.12 1.06
N TYR A 434 -1.64 -10.15 -0.16
CA TYR A 434 -2.45 -9.94 -1.35
C TYR A 434 -3.60 -10.95 -1.49
N LYS A 435 -3.32 -12.25 -1.29
CA LYS A 435 -4.33 -13.31 -1.34
C LYS A 435 -5.35 -13.22 -0.20
N ASP A 436 -4.94 -12.73 0.96
CA ASP A 436 -5.80 -12.54 2.14
C ASP A 436 -6.63 -11.26 2.05
N GLY A 437 -6.50 -10.49 0.96
CA GLY A 437 -7.35 -9.33 0.65
C GLY A 437 -6.80 -7.99 1.15
N ALA A 438 -5.49 -7.84 1.33
CA ALA A 438 -4.89 -6.52 1.61
C ALA A 438 -5.23 -5.49 0.52
N ASP A 439 -5.50 -4.25 0.92
CA ASP A 439 -5.75 -3.14 -0.01
C ASP A 439 -4.48 -2.44 -0.50
N GLU A 440 -3.39 -2.66 0.22
CA GLU A 440 -2.05 -2.12 0.00
C GLU A 440 -1.07 -2.93 0.85
N VAL A 441 0.17 -3.09 0.38
CA VAL A 441 1.26 -3.74 1.13
C VAL A 441 2.41 -2.75 1.36
N SER A 442 2.76 -2.50 2.61
CA SER A 442 3.84 -1.60 3.01
C SER A 442 5.08 -2.37 3.48
N PHE A 443 6.25 -2.03 2.93
CA PHE A 443 7.55 -2.57 3.34
C PHE A 443 8.33 -1.49 4.09
N LEU A 444 8.61 -1.72 5.37
CA LEU A 444 9.48 -0.84 6.16
C LEU A 444 10.90 -1.41 6.17
N ASN A 445 11.74 -0.85 5.30
CA ASN A 445 13.17 -1.13 5.22
C ASN A 445 13.90 -0.43 6.38
N ILE A 446 13.97 -1.10 7.51
CA ILE A 446 14.68 -0.62 8.71
C ILE A 446 16.16 -1.07 8.73
N THR A 447 16.63 -1.62 7.61
CA THR A 447 18.03 -1.95 7.33
C THR A 447 18.80 -0.80 6.72
N GLY A 448 19.90 -0.42 7.39
CA GLY A 448 20.80 0.64 6.93
C GLY A 448 21.75 0.19 5.83
N PHE A 449 21.26 -0.09 4.62
CA PHE A 449 22.08 -0.43 3.44
C PHE A 449 22.84 0.78 2.84
N ARG A 450 23.39 1.66 3.68
CA ARG A 450 24.01 2.93 3.24
C ARG A 450 25.32 2.73 2.48
N ASP A 451 25.97 1.59 2.69
CA ASP A 451 27.28 1.27 2.12
C ASP A 451 27.18 0.55 0.76
N PHE A 452 25.97 0.20 0.31
CA PHE A 452 25.73 -0.48 -0.96
C PHE A 452 25.46 0.53 -2.10
N PRO A 453 25.92 0.24 -3.34
CA PRO A 453 25.48 0.98 -4.52
C PRO A 453 23.95 0.90 -4.68
N LEU A 454 23.32 1.98 -5.15
CA LEU A 454 21.86 2.08 -5.21
C LEU A 454 21.20 0.89 -5.96
N GLY A 455 21.76 0.47 -7.09
CA GLY A 455 21.19 -0.63 -7.90
C GLY A 455 21.24 -2.02 -7.24
N ASP A 456 22.13 -2.20 -6.25
CA ASP A 456 22.39 -3.46 -5.56
C ASP A 456 21.63 -3.58 -4.22
N LEU A 457 20.86 -2.55 -3.84
CA LEU A 457 20.05 -2.55 -2.62
C LEU A 457 19.11 -3.78 -2.57
N PRO A 458 19.24 -4.68 -1.57
CA PRO A 458 18.42 -5.90 -1.49
C PRO A 458 16.91 -5.66 -1.49
N MET A 459 16.46 -4.52 -0.96
CA MET A 459 15.06 -4.10 -0.94
C MET A 459 14.46 -3.90 -2.35
N LEU A 460 15.28 -3.52 -3.34
CA LEU A 460 14.84 -3.42 -4.73
C LEU A 460 14.49 -4.79 -5.30
N GLN A 461 15.25 -5.83 -4.97
CA GLN A 461 14.95 -7.21 -5.39
C GLN A 461 13.66 -7.73 -4.75
N VAL A 462 13.39 -7.38 -3.48
CA VAL A 462 12.11 -7.69 -2.82
C VAL A 462 10.93 -7.08 -3.58
N LEU A 463 11.01 -5.79 -3.96
CA LEU A 463 9.95 -5.15 -4.74
C LEU A 463 9.83 -5.74 -6.15
N ARG A 464 10.97 -6.03 -6.80
CA ARG A 464 11.02 -6.60 -8.15
C ARG A 464 10.32 -7.95 -8.21
N HIS A 465 10.45 -8.78 -7.18
CA HIS A 465 9.78 -10.08 -7.08
C HIS A 465 8.36 -10.01 -6.49
N ALA A 466 8.08 -9.14 -5.52
CA ALA A 466 6.72 -8.96 -4.99
C ALA A 466 5.76 -8.47 -6.09
N SER A 467 6.18 -7.49 -6.88
CA SER A 467 5.39 -6.94 -8.00
C SER A 467 5.11 -7.93 -9.14
N GLU A 468 5.74 -9.11 -9.19
CA GLU A 468 5.43 -10.16 -10.19
C GLU A 468 4.06 -10.80 -9.94
N ASN A 469 3.58 -10.82 -8.69
CA ASN A 469 2.39 -11.56 -8.27
C ASN A 469 1.45 -10.78 -7.34
N VAL A 470 1.76 -9.51 -7.04
CA VAL A 470 0.98 -8.63 -6.16
C VAL A 470 0.45 -7.44 -6.95
N PHE A 471 -0.83 -7.51 -7.35
CA PHE A 471 -1.52 -6.50 -8.15
C PHE A 471 -2.32 -5.51 -7.29
N VAL A 472 -1.72 -5.08 -6.17
CA VAL A 472 -2.20 -3.97 -5.32
C VAL A 472 -1.05 -2.98 -5.10
N PRO A 473 -1.30 -1.79 -4.55
CA PRO A 473 -0.26 -0.81 -4.26
C PRO A 473 0.81 -1.35 -3.31
N LEU A 474 2.07 -1.07 -3.64
CA LEU A 474 3.25 -1.38 -2.85
C LEU A 474 3.89 -0.08 -2.35
N THR A 475 3.99 0.08 -1.04
CA THR A 475 4.62 1.25 -0.42
C THR A 475 5.96 0.85 0.20
N VAL A 476 7.03 1.61 -0.01
CA VAL A 476 8.35 1.32 0.59
C VAL A 476 8.85 2.50 1.43
N GLY A 477 9.13 2.25 2.70
CA GLY A 477 9.69 3.23 3.63
C GLY A 477 11.10 2.86 4.07
N GLY A 478 11.92 3.86 4.36
CA GLY A 478 13.26 3.68 4.93
C GLY A 478 14.40 3.70 3.91
N GLY A 479 15.30 4.68 4.08
CA GLY A 479 16.47 4.89 3.20
C GLY A 479 16.25 5.87 2.05
N ILE A 480 15.03 6.39 1.84
CA ILE A 480 14.71 7.35 0.78
C ILE A 480 15.11 8.75 1.26
N ARG A 481 16.29 9.21 0.82
CA ARG A 481 16.96 10.48 1.11
C ARG A 481 18.22 10.60 0.25
N ASP A 482 18.88 11.74 0.26
CA ASP A 482 20.21 11.91 -0.34
C ASP A 482 21.25 11.04 0.39
N PHE A 483 22.12 10.35 -0.35
CA PHE A 483 23.25 9.61 0.21
C PHE A 483 24.42 9.44 -0.77
N THR A 484 25.60 9.11 -0.22
CA THR A 484 26.79 8.72 -0.98
C THR A 484 27.12 7.27 -0.64
N ASP A 485 27.38 6.43 -1.64
CA ASP A 485 27.73 5.02 -1.45
C ASP A 485 29.22 4.83 -1.05
N ALA A 486 29.62 3.59 -0.76
CA ALA A 486 31.00 3.25 -0.41
C ALA A 486 32.02 3.48 -1.55
N ASN A 487 31.57 3.69 -2.80
CA ASN A 487 32.42 4.05 -3.94
C ASN A 487 32.57 5.57 -4.09
N GLY A 488 31.93 6.37 -3.23
CA GLY A 488 31.93 7.83 -3.33
C GLY A 488 30.92 8.38 -4.34
N ARG A 489 30.02 7.56 -4.90
CA ARG A 489 28.96 8.05 -5.80
C ARG A 489 27.82 8.65 -4.98
N TYR A 490 27.55 9.92 -5.24
CA TYR A 490 26.37 10.61 -4.73
C TYR A 490 25.10 10.17 -5.47
N TYR A 491 24.01 10.06 -4.73
CA TYR A 491 22.65 9.83 -5.21
C TYR A 491 21.69 10.82 -4.54
N SER A 492 20.92 11.53 -5.35
CA SER A 492 19.81 12.37 -4.88
C SER A 492 18.61 11.53 -4.44
N SER A 493 17.83 12.05 -3.49
CA SER A 493 16.56 11.45 -3.02
C SER A 493 15.58 11.18 -4.16
N VAL A 494 15.60 11.99 -5.23
CA VAL A 494 14.86 11.74 -6.47
C VAL A 494 15.37 10.49 -7.18
N GLU A 495 16.68 10.34 -7.43
CA GLU A 495 17.24 9.11 -8.03
C GLU A 495 16.91 7.86 -7.20
N VAL A 496 16.98 7.97 -5.86
CA VAL A 496 16.64 6.88 -4.94
C VAL A 496 15.17 6.49 -5.07
N ALA A 497 14.26 7.48 -5.05
CA ALA A 497 12.83 7.24 -5.23
C ALA A 497 12.53 6.66 -6.62
N SER A 498 13.14 7.19 -7.68
CA SER A 498 13.06 6.67 -9.05
C SER A 498 13.37 5.18 -9.12
N GLU A 499 14.49 4.74 -8.53
CA GLU A 499 14.90 3.34 -8.56
C GLU A 499 13.93 2.43 -7.77
N TYR A 500 13.39 2.92 -6.64
CA TYR A 500 12.32 2.21 -5.92
C TYR A 500 11.04 2.07 -6.75
N PHE A 501 10.60 3.13 -7.46
CA PHE A 501 9.44 3.08 -8.34
C PHE A 501 9.64 2.14 -9.54
N ARG A 502 10.78 2.24 -10.22
CA ARG A 502 11.18 1.35 -11.33
C ARG A 502 11.29 -0.12 -10.89
N SER A 503 11.65 -0.34 -9.63
CA SER A 503 11.71 -1.68 -9.00
C SER A 503 10.36 -2.25 -8.56
N GLY A 504 9.29 -1.45 -8.55
CA GLY A 504 7.92 -1.93 -8.36
C GLY A 504 7.13 -1.27 -7.22
N ALA A 505 7.71 -0.35 -6.45
CA ALA A 505 6.94 0.47 -5.51
C ALA A 505 6.04 1.45 -6.26
N ASP A 506 4.89 1.79 -5.67
CA ASP A 506 3.97 2.82 -6.17
C ASP A 506 4.07 4.10 -5.33
N LYS A 507 4.47 3.97 -4.07
CA LYS A 507 4.67 5.08 -3.12
C LYS A 507 5.94 4.87 -2.32
N ILE A 508 6.62 5.97 -1.98
CA ILE A 508 7.73 5.98 -1.03
C ILE A 508 7.30 6.59 0.30
N SER A 509 7.93 6.18 1.41
CA SER A 509 7.64 6.71 2.75
C SER A 509 8.89 7.33 3.38
N ILE A 510 8.81 8.63 3.67
CA ILE A 510 9.90 9.43 4.24
C ILE A 510 9.68 9.64 5.74
N GLY A 511 10.71 9.36 6.55
CA GLY A 511 10.71 9.52 8.01
C GLY A 511 11.51 10.74 8.46
N SER A 512 12.68 10.53 9.08
CA SER A 512 13.52 11.60 9.66
C SER A 512 13.72 12.84 8.78
N ASP A 513 13.92 12.64 7.47
CA ASP A 513 14.17 13.72 6.51
C ASP A 513 12.98 14.69 6.39
N ALA A 514 11.75 14.18 6.48
CA ALA A 514 10.54 14.99 6.49
C ALA A 514 10.43 15.84 7.76
N VAL A 515 10.95 15.36 8.90
CA VAL A 515 10.98 16.13 10.16
C VAL A 515 11.96 17.30 10.06
N TYR A 516 13.15 17.08 9.48
CA TYR A 516 14.13 18.14 9.26
C TYR A 516 13.62 19.19 8.26
N ALA A 517 13.02 18.75 7.14
CA ALA A 517 12.40 19.63 6.16
C ALA A 517 11.26 20.47 6.77
N ALA A 518 10.43 19.87 7.64
CA ALA A 518 9.38 20.57 8.37
C ALA A 518 9.93 21.57 9.38
N GLU A 519 10.99 21.24 10.14
CA GLU A 519 11.64 22.21 11.04
C GLU A 519 12.19 23.43 10.28
N GLU A 520 12.81 23.24 9.11
CA GLU A 520 13.31 24.35 8.27
C GLU A 520 12.16 25.17 7.66
N TYR A 521 11.11 24.51 7.17
CA TYR A 521 9.92 25.17 6.67
C TYR A 521 9.18 25.95 7.76
N LEU A 522 9.08 25.42 8.99
CA LEU A 522 8.39 26.11 10.08
C LEU A 522 9.14 27.38 10.53
N LYS A 523 10.48 27.37 10.48
CA LYS A 523 11.34 28.53 10.78
C LYS A 523 11.30 29.61 9.69
N SER A 524 11.29 29.21 8.42
CA SER A 524 11.38 30.13 7.27
C SER A 524 10.04 30.55 6.68
N LYS A 525 9.02 29.68 6.77
CA LYS A 525 7.75 29.70 6.02
C LYS A 525 7.93 29.72 4.49
N VAL A 526 9.10 29.32 3.98
CA VAL A 526 9.43 29.33 2.55
C VAL A 526 9.63 27.90 2.05
N LYS A 527 8.96 27.56 0.94
CA LYS A 527 9.21 26.33 0.18
C LYS A 527 10.51 26.53 -0.61
N THR A 528 11.51 25.71 -0.35
CA THR A 528 12.87 25.86 -0.90
C THR A 528 13.04 25.21 -2.26
N GLY A 529 12.16 24.26 -2.61
CA GLY A 529 12.31 23.35 -3.75
C GLY A 529 13.45 22.34 -3.59
N LYS A 530 14.02 22.18 -2.38
CA LYS A 530 15.22 21.38 -2.12
C LYS A 530 14.99 20.16 -1.23
N SER A 531 13.93 20.13 -0.42
CA SER A 531 13.65 18.95 0.40
C SER A 531 13.24 17.77 -0.47
N SER A 532 13.49 16.54 0.01
CA SER A 532 13.08 15.32 -0.68
C SER A 532 11.57 15.29 -0.97
N LEU A 533 10.75 15.82 -0.04
CA LEU A 533 9.31 15.99 -0.20
C LEU A 533 8.97 16.83 -1.43
N GLU A 534 9.54 18.04 -1.54
CA GLU A 534 9.28 18.96 -2.64
C GLU A 534 9.79 18.43 -3.98
N GLN A 535 10.97 17.80 -3.99
CA GLN A 535 11.60 17.30 -5.22
C GLN A 535 10.89 16.05 -5.76
N ILE A 536 10.57 15.08 -4.90
CA ILE A 536 9.90 13.84 -5.32
C ILE A 536 8.45 14.13 -5.71
N SER A 537 7.72 14.95 -4.94
CA SER A 537 6.33 15.31 -5.25
C SER A 537 6.19 16.12 -6.53
N ARG A 538 7.18 16.98 -6.87
CA ARG A 538 7.21 17.72 -8.14
C ARG A 538 7.33 16.81 -9.37
N VAL A 539 8.02 15.67 -9.26
CA VAL A 539 8.22 14.73 -10.39
C VAL A 539 7.10 13.69 -10.45
N TYR A 540 6.74 13.11 -9.30
CA TYR A 540 5.86 11.95 -9.21
C TYR A 540 4.43 12.26 -8.70
N GLY A 541 4.17 13.53 -8.37
CA GLY A 541 2.94 13.99 -7.73
C GLY A 541 2.92 13.68 -6.23
N ASN A 542 2.16 14.47 -5.45
CA ASN A 542 2.03 14.28 -4.00
C ASN A 542 1.65 12.83 -3.64
N GLN A 543 0.80 12.19 -4.45
CA GLN A 543 0.31 10.83 -4.22
C GLN A 543 1.41 9.75 -4.11
N ALA A 544 2.62 10.02 -4.61
CA ALA A 544 3.76 9.12 -4.51
C ALA A 544 4.54 9.27 -3.18
N VAL A 545 4.28 10.34 -2.41
CA VAL A 545 5.02 10.72 -1.20
C VAL A 545 4.17 10.52 0.05
N VAL A 546 4.47 9.44 0.78
CA VAL A 546 3.96 9.19 2.14
C VAL A 546 4.96 9.75 3.15
N VAL A 547 4.48 10.31 4.26
CA VAL A 547 5.33 10.70 5.40
C VAL A 547 5.01 9.85 6.62
N SER A 548 6.03 9.15 7.13
CA SER A 548 5.96 8.39 8.38
C SER A 548 6.23 9.32 9.56
N ILE A 549 5.20 9.56 10.37
CA ILE A 549 5.30 10.33 11.61
C ILE A 549 5.35 9.35 12.78
N ASP A 550 6.40 9.46 13.59
CA ASP A 550 6.65 8.63 14.78
C ASP A 550 6.57 9.51 16.05
N PRO A 551 5.36 9.75 16.60
CA PRO A 551 5.16 10.60 17.75
C PRO A 551 5.13 9.82 19.07
N ARG A 552 5.52 10.50 20.13
CA ARG A 552 5.41 10.08 21.54
C ARG A 552 4.48 11.05 22.28
N ARG A 553 3.56 10.52 23.08
CA ARG A 553 2.65 11.31 23.91
C ARG A 553 3.40 11.88 25.13
N VAL A 554 3.27 13.18 25.34
CA VAL A 554 3.81 13.89 26.52
C VAL A 554 2.66 14.59 27.23
N TYR A 555 2.35 14.14 28.45
CA TYR A 555 1.28 14.67 29.28
C TYR A 555 1.63 16.05 29.87
N LEU A 556 0.63 16.91 30.02
CA LEU A 556 0.73 18.30 30.46
C LEU A 556 -0.36 18.63 31.49
N LYS A 557 -0.08 19.58 32.40
CA LYS A 557 -1.07 20.07 33.37
C LYS A 557 -1.97 21.13 32.75
N SER A 558 -1.41 21.94 31.88
CA SER A 558 -2.07 23.01 31.11
C SER A 558 -1.74 22.85 29.63
N PRO A 559 -2.67 23.14 28.70
CA PRO A 559 -2.37 23.13 27.27
C PRO A 559 -1.34 24.19 26.86
N ASN A 560 -1.05 25.16 27.73
CA ASN A 560 -0.07 26.23 27.50
C ASN A 560 1.33 25.89 28.07
N ASP A 561 1.54 24.68 28.60
CA ASP A 561 2.86 24.25 29.12
C ASP A 561 3.90 24.04 28.00
N VAL A 562 3.48 24.07 26.74
CA VAL A 562 4.33 23.99 25.53
C VAL A 562 3.84 24.97 24.46
N GLU A 563 4.72 25.34 23.52
CA GLU A 563 4.36 26.20 22.37
C GLU A 563 3.61 25.45 21.24
N PHE A 564 3.64 24.13 21.26
CA PHE A 564 3.03 23.25 20.27
C PHE A 564 1.56 22.92 20.59
N LYS A 565 0.83 22.39 19.60
CA LYS A 565 -0.58 22.03 19.75
C LYS A 565 -0.79 20.91 20.77
N ALA A 566 -1.13 21.29 21.99
CA ALA A 566 -1.71 20.39 22.99
C ALA A 566 -3.22 20.18 22.75
N ILE A 567 -3.73 19.03 23.19
CA ILE A 567 -5.15 18.69 23.26
C ILE A 567 -5.52 18.15 24.65
N ARG A 568 -6.81 18.22 25.01
CA ARG A 568 -7.34 17.45 26.14
C ARG A 568 -7.48 15.99 25.72
N VAL A 569 -6.93 15.06 26.50
CA VAL A 569 -6.94 13.62 26.20
C VAL A 569 -8.17 12.94 26.80
N THR A 570 -8.63 11.86 26.15
CA THR A 570 -9.74 11.04 26.66
C THR A 570 -9.35 10.13 27.82
N LYS A 571 -8.05 9.80 27.92
CA LYS A 571 -7.44 9.02 29.00
C LYS A 571 -6.41 9.91 29.72
N PRO A 572 -6.69 10.37 30.96
CA PRO A 572 -5.76 11.20 31.73
C PRO A 572 -4.40 10.51 31.97
N GLY A 573 -3.38 11.32 32.20
CA GLY A 573 -2.03 10.88 32.52
C GLY A 573 -1.91 10.25 33.92
N PRO A 574 -0.75 9.63 34.23
CA PRO A 574 -0.53 8.90 35.48
C PRO A 574 -0.74 9.72 36.76
N ASN A 575 -0.60 11.04 36.71
CA ASN A 575 -0.77 11.95 37.84
C ASN A 575 -2.06 12.82 37.70
N GLY A 576 -2.98 12.42 36.81
CA GLY A 576 -4.21 13.16 36.54
C GLY A 576 -4.08 14.28 35.50
N GLU A 577 -3.01 14.29 34.71
CA GLU A 577 -2.83 15.23 33.60
C GLU A 577 -3.95 15.09 32.57
N GLU A 578 -4.74 16.14 32.34
CA GLU A 578 -5.84 16.10 31.38
C GLU A 578 -5.44 16.46 29.95
N TYR A 579 -4.22 16.98 29.74
CA TYR A 579 -3.73 17.43 28.45
C TYR A 579 -2.51 16.62 28.00
N ALA A 580 -2.30 16.57 26.69
CA ALA A 580 -1.05 16.08 26.11
C ALA A 580 -0.75 16.79 24.79
N TRP A 581 0.54 16.83 24.45
CA TRP A 581 0.99 17.04 23.08
C TRP A 581 1.72 15.78 22.59
N TYR A 582 1.98 15.71 21.30
CA TYR A 582 2.57 14.55 20.64
C TYR A 582 3.90 14.96 20.03
N GLN A 583 4.99 14.71 20.76
CA GLN A 583 6.33 15.08 20.36
C GLN A 583 6.83 14.14 19.27
N CYS A 584 7.30 14.67 18.14
CA CYS A 584 7.85 13.87 17.06
C CYS A 584 9.24 13.35 17.39
N THR A 585 9.58 12.21 16.79
CA THR A 585 10.92 11.61 16.88
C THR A 585 11.54 11.44 15.49
N VAL A 586 12.85 11.22 15.46
CA VAL A 586 13.61 10.82 14.29
C VAL A 586 14.46 9.58 14.60
N ASN A 587 15.15 9.08 13.59
CA ASN A 587 16.05 7.94 13.70
C ASN A 587 15.35 6.65 14.21
N GLY A 588 14.05 6.52 13.94
CA GLY A 588 13.20 5.39 14.33
C GLY A 588 12.91 5.38 15.83
N GLY A 589 12.24 6.43 16.34
CA GLY A 589 11.80 6.50 17.74
C GLY A 589 12.88 6.81 18.79
N ARG A 590 14.13 7.07 18.37
CA ARG A 590 15.32 7.11 19.26
C ARG A 590 15.81 8.51 19.62
N GLU A 591 15.41 9.53 18.87
CA GLU A 591 15.80 10.92 19.10
C GLU A 591 14.53 11.77 19.05
N ASP A 592 14.14 12.37 20.18
CA ASP A 592 13.00 13.27 20.25
C ASP A 592 13.36 14.63 19.62
N ARG A 593 12.41 15.28 18.94
CA ARG A 593 12.59 16.58 18.27
C ARG A 593 11.72 17.68 18.89
N PRO A 594 12.12 18.96 18.80
CA PRO A 594 11.32 20.09 19.27
C PRO A 594 10.26 20.46 18.22
N ILE A 595 9.35 19.53 17.91
CA ILE A 595 8.24 19.72 16.98
C ILE A 595 7.11 18.76 17.32
N GLY A 596 5.87 19.25 17.32
CA GLY A 596 4.68 18.43 17.53
C GLY A 596 4.19 17.74 16.26
N ALA A 597 3.45 16.64 16.42
CA ALA A 597 2.87 15.86 15.33
C ALA A 597 1.90 16.70 14.48
N TYR A 598 1.18 17.62 15.10
CA TYR A 598 0.27 18.56 14.42
C TYR A 598 1.05 19.52 13.51
N GLU A 599 2.08 20.17 14.04
CA GLU A 599 2.92 21.11 13.29
C GLU A 599 3.67 20.42 12.15
N LEU A 600 4.19 19.22 12.41
CA LEU A 600 4.82 18.37 11.41
C LEU A 600 3.83 18.00 10.29
N ALA A 601 2.63 17.52 10.63
CA ALA A 601 1.61 17.12 9.66
C ALA A 601 1.20 18.28 8.74
N LYS A 602 0.98 19.49 9.30
CA LYS A 602 0.70 20.70 8.51
C LYS A 602 1.88 21.10 7.62
N ALA A 603 3.11 21.02 8.12
CA ALA A 603 4.30 21.38 7.36
C ALA A 603 4.57 20.44 6.18
N VAL A 604 4.44 19.12 6.37
CA VAL A 604 4.73 18.15 5.29
C VAL A 604 3.65 18.12 4.21
N GLU A 605 2.39 18.39 4.57
CA GLU A 605 1.31 18.66 3.62
C GLU A 605 1.69 19.83 2.68
N GLU A 606 2.16 20.94 3.24
CA GLU A 606 2.63 22.09 2.45
C GLU A 606 3.86 21.76 1.58
N LEU A 607 4.78 20.92 2.07
CA LEU A 607 5.98 20.49 1.33
C LEU A 607 5.71 19.41 0.27
N GLY A 608 4.45 18.99 0.08
CA GLY A 608 4.05 18.11 -1.01
C GLY A 608 3.88 16.64 -0.65
N ALA A 609 3.79 16.29 0.63
CA ALA A 609 3.27 14.98 1.03
C ALA A 609 1.84 14.79 0.48
N GLY A 610 1.51 13.57 0.05
CA GLY A 610 0.16 13.18 -0.36
C GLY A 610 -0.52 12.21 0.57
N GLU A 611 0.17 11.70 1.59
CA GLU A 611 -0.41 10.80 2.59
C GLU A 611 0.45 10.80 3.87
N ILE A 612 -0.18 10.67 5.03
CA ILE A 612 0.52 10.52 6.32
C ILE A 612 0.36 9.09 6.82
N LEU A 613 1.48 8.40 7.04
CA LEU A 613 1.55 7.20 7.87
C LEU A 613 1.77 7.63 9.33
N LEU A 614 0.70 7.60 10.12
CA LEU A 614 0.71 8.07 11.50
C LEU A 614 0.87 6.88 12.46
N ASN A 615 2.11 6.64 12.88
CA ASN A 615 2.41 5.66 13.91
C ASN A 615 2.11 6.24 15.30
N CYS A 616 2.30 5.43 16.35
CA CYS A 616 2.22 5.87 17.74
C CYS A 616 3.17 5.03 18.58
N ILE A 617 4.25 5.63 19.07
CA ILE A 617 5.32 4.91 19.78
C ILE A 617 4.78 4.24 21.06
N ASP A 618 3.85 4.89 21.75
CA ASP A 618 3.29 4.40 23.01
C ASP A 618 2.28 3.26 22.83
N CYS A 619 1.64 3.18 21.65
CA CYS A 619 0.72 2.10 21.30
C CYS A 619 1.41 0.94 20.56
N ASP A 620 2.65 1.11 20.10
CA ASP A 620 3.31 0.10 19.28
C ASP A 620 3.54 -1.22 20.03
N GLY A 621 3.30 -2.33 19.33
CA GLY A 621 3.31 -3.68 19.89
C GLY A 621 2.25 -4.00 20.94
N GLN A 622 1.50 -3.01 21.49
CA GLN A 622 0.62 -3.19 22.65
C GLN A 622 -0.65 -4.00 22.39
N GLY A 623 -1.19 -3.96 21.16
CA GLY A 623 -2.45 -4.63 20.80
C GLY A 623 -3.70 -4.08 21.51
N LYS A 624 -3.68 -2.84 22.01
CA LYS A 624 -4.74 -2.21 22.84
C LYS A 624 -5.61 -1.19 22.09
N GLY A 625 -5.52 -1.15 20.77
CA GLY A 625 -6.17 -0.17 19.91
C GLY A 625 -5.21 0.92 19.42
N PHE A 626 -5.66 1.67 18.41
CA PHE A 626 -4.95 2.85 17.92
C PHE A 626 -5.11 4.01 18.91
N ASP A 627 -4.20 4.99 18.86
CA ASP A 627 -4.38 6.24 19.60
C ASP A 627 -5.41 7.13 18.90
N ILE A 628 -6.68 7.00 19.32
CA ILE A 628 -7.81 7.74 18.74
C ILE A 628 -7.66 9.26 18.89
N ASP A 629 -7.07 9.74 19.99
CA ASP A 629 -6.88 11.17 20.25
C ASP A 629 -5.86 11.76 19.27
N LEU A 630 -4.74 11.04 19.06
CA LEU A 630 -3.72 11.38 18.07
C LEU A 630 -4.24 11.30 16.64
N VAL A 631 -4.89 10.20 16.25
CA VAL A 631 -5.39 10.01 14.88
C VAL A 631 -6.46 11.05 14.55
N LYS A 632 -7.33 11.39 15.51
CA LYS A 632 -8.30 12.48 15.35
C LYS A 632 -7.61 13.84 15.21
N LEU A 633 -6.67 14.18 16.10
CA LEU A 633 -5.91 15.43 16.03
C LEU A 633 -5.28 15.67 14.65
N ILE A 634 -4.62 14.66 14.08
CA ILE A 634 -3.94 14.80 12.79
C ILE A 634 -4.91 14.75 11.61
N SER A 635 -5.86 13.80 11.60
CA SER A 635 -6.83 13.71 10.49
C SER A 635 -7.76 14.92 10.42
N ASP A 636 -8.09 15.58 11.54
CA ASP A 636 -8.87 16.82 11.51
C ASP A 636 -8.03 18.04 11.10
N ALA A 637 -6.70 17.97 11.12
CA ALA A 637 -5.80 19.09 10.86
C ALA A 637 -5.36 19.23 9.39
N VAL A 638 -5.13 18.12 8.69
CA VAL A 638 -4.67 18.09 7.28
C VAL A 638 -5.82 17.81 6.31
N SER A 639 -5.62 18.14 5.04
CA SER A 639 -6.48 17.79 3.91
C SER A 639 -5.99 16.56 3.12
N ILE A 640 -4.76 16.09 3.34
CA ILE A 640 -4.25 14.82 2.78
C ILE A 640 -4.78 13.59 3.56
N PRO A 641 -4.87 12.39 2.93
CA PRO A 641 -5.16 11.13 3.60
C PRO A 641 -4.26 10.82 4.80
N VAL A 642 -4.84 10.24 5.85
CA VAL A 642 -4.12 9.77 7.05
C VAL A 642 -4.37 8.27 7.24
N ILE A 643 -3.29 7.51 7.36
CA ILE A 643 -3.26 6.08 7.73
C ILE A 643 -3.04 6.01 9.25
N ALA A 644 -3.96 5.39 9.98
CA ALA A 644 -3.76 5.05 11.38
C ALA A 644 -2.86 3.81 11.51
N SER A 645 -1.80 3.88 12.33
CA SER A 645 -0.84 2.80 12.55
C SER A 645 -0.49 2.67 14.05
N SER A 646 0.19 1.57 14.40
CA SER A 646 0.52 1.13 15.77
C SER A 646 -0.67 0.87 16.71
N GLY A 647 -0.66 -0.30 17.38
CA GLY A 647 -1.62 -0.65 18.43
C GLY A 647 -2.81 -1.54 18.04
N ALA A 648 -3.03 -1.79 16.74
CA ALA A 648 -4.02 -2.76 16.26
C ALA A 648 -3.85 -4.15 16.92
N GLY A 649 -4.96 -4.81 17.25
CA GLY A 649 -4.99 -5.98 18.16
C GLY A 649 -6.23 -6.87 18.02
N ALA A 650 -7.37 -6.28 17.67
CA ALA A 650 -8.63 -6.96 17.38
C ALA A 650 -9.34 -6.28 16.21
N VAL A 651 -10.42 -6.88 15.66
CA VAL A 651 -11.16 -6.32 14.51
C VAL A 651 -11.87 -5.01 14.88
N GLU A 652 -12.30 -4.91 16.14
CA GLU A 652 -13.01 -3.77 16.72
C GLU A 652 -12.15 -2.50 16.70
N HIS A 653 -10.81 -2.61 16.76
CA HIS A 653 -9.90 -1.46 16.70
C HIS A 653 -9.95 -0.75 15.33
N PHE A 654 -10.21 -1.50 14.26
CA PHE A 654 -10.39 -0.94 12.91
C PHE A 654 -11.73 -0.20 12.80
N TYR A 655 -12.80 -0.79 13.34
CA TYR A 655 -14.11 -0.13 13.41
C TYR A 655 -14.04 1.15 14.26
N GLU A 656 -13.39 1.09 15.43
CA GLU A 656 -13.22 2.23 16.33
C GLU A 656 -12.49 3.39 15.66
N VAL A 657 -11.35 3.14 15.00
CA VAL A 657 -10.59 4.23 14.38
C VAL A 657 -11.32 4.85 13.19
N PHE A 658 -12.04 4.07 12.39
CA PHE A 658 -12.83 4.60 11.27
C PHE A 658 -14.14 5.31 11.68
N THR A 659 -14.65 5.08 12.90
CA THR A 659 -15.86 5.75 13.40
C THR A 659 -15.57 6.95 14.31
N LYS A 660 -14.44 6.94 15.04
CA LYS A 660 -14.07 8.02 15.97
C LYS A 660 -13.08 9.04 15.39
N SER A 661 -12.52 8.80 14.21
CA SER A 661 -11.58 9.70 13.53
C SER A 661 -11.87 9.78 12.02
N ASN A 662 -11.24 10.74 11.35
CA ASN A 662 -11.32 10.88 9.90
C ASN A 662 -10.17 10.14 9.17
N ALA A 663 -9.66 9.04 9.75
CA ALA A 663 -8.66 8.18 9.12
C ALA A 663 -9.17 7.61 7.77
N SER A 664 -8.31 7.67 6.75
CA SER A 664 -8.58 7.14 5.40
C SER A 664 -8.25 5.66 5.28
N ALA A 665 -7.30 5.19 6.08
CA ALA A 665 -6.84 3.81 6.14
C ALA A 665 -6.43 3.42 7.56
N ALA A 666 -6.34 2.12 7.80
CA ALA A 666 -5.77 1.55 9.01
C ALA A 666 -4.76 0.48 8.63
N LEU A 667 -3.59 0.54 9.25
CA LEU A 667 -2.44 -0.31 8.97
C LEU A 667 -2.16 -1.22 10.18
N ALA A 668 -1.87 -2.48 9.90
CA ALA A 668 -1.32 -3.38 10.90
C ALA A 668 -0.23 -4.28 10.31
N ALA A 669 0.70 -4.69 11.19
CA ALA A 669 1.78 -5.60 10.85
C ALA A 669 1.64 -6.92 11.63
N GLY A 670 1.98 -6.91 12.92
CA GLY A 670 2.14 -8.11 13.73
C GLY A 670 0.95 -9.08 13.75
N ILE A 671 -0.27 -8.57 13.88
CA ILE A 671 -1.49 -9.40 13.99
C ILE A 671 -1.83 -10.15 12.70
N PHE A 672 -1.43 -9.60 11.55
CA PHE A 672 -1.61 -10.20 10.23
C PHE A 672 -0.56 -11.28 9.99
N HIS A 673 0.74 -10.99 10.25
CA HIS A 673 1.82 -11.98 10.16
C HIS A 673 1.54 -13.23 11.01
N ARG A 674 1.11 -13.03 12.26
CA ARG A 674 0.82 -14.11 13.22
C ARG A 674 -0.54 -14.77 13.02
N LYS A 675 -1.37 -14.26 12.09
CA LYS A 675 -2.74 -14.72 11.81
C LYS A 675 -3.68 -14.70 13.03
N GLU A 676 -3.39 -13.84 14.00
CA GLU A 676 -4.23 -13.62 15.19
C GLU A 676 -5.54 -12.93 14.81
N VAL A 677 -5.47 -12.00 13.86
CA VAL A 677 -6.62 -11.27 13.32
C VAL A 677 -6.51 -11.29 11.79
N PRO A 678 -7.15 -12.23 11.08
CA PRO A 678 -7.08 -12.29 9.62
C PRO A 678 -7.62 -11.02 8.95
N ILE A 679 -7.02 -10.60 7.82
CA ILE A 679 -7.46 -9.43 7.05
C ILE A 679 -8.93 -9.57 6.62
N GLN A 680 -9.33 -10.77 6.19
CA GLN A 680 -10.73 -11.09 5.86
C GLN A 680 -11.68 -10.93 7.06
N SER A 681 -11.22 -11.22 8.29
CA SER A 681 -12.02 -11.03 9.50
C SER A 681 -12.20 -9.54 9.82
N VAL A 682 -11.17 -8.72 9.62
CA VAL A 682 -11.28 -7.25 9.72
C VAL A 682 -12.31 -6.73 8.72
N LYS A 683 -12.18 -7.10 7.44
CA LYS A 683 -13.08 -6.65 6.37
C LYS A 683 -14.52 -7.14 6.56
N GLY A 684 -14.71 -8.39 6.98
CA GLY A 684 -16.03 -8.94 7.30
C GLY A 684 -16.70 -8.25 8.49
N HIS A 685 -15.93 -7.89 9.53
CA HIS A 685 -16.43 -7.09 10.64
C HIS A 685 -16.81 -5.67 10.19
N LEU A 686 -15.95 -4.98 9.44
CA LEU A 686 -16.21 -3.64 8.92
C LEU A 686 -17.49 -3.60 8.05
N LEU A 687 -17.68 -4.55 7.13
CA LEU A 687 -18.92 -4.67 6.35
C LEU A 687 -20.15 -4.90 7.22
N LYS A 688 -20.07 -5.78 8.23
CA LYS A 688 -21.18 -6.08 9.13
C LYS A 688 -21.63 -4.84 9.90
N GLU A 689 -20.70 -4.00 10.31
CA GLU A 689 -20.95 -2.73 11.01
C GLU A 689 -21.17 -1.53 10.03
N GLY A 690 -21.38 -1.80 8.74
CA GLY A 690 -21.78 -0.79 7.74
C GLY A 690 -20.66 0.06 7.14
N ILE A 691 -19.39 -0.28 7.39
CA ILE A 691 -18.23 0.39 6.81
C ILE A 691 -17.86 -0.29 5.49
N GLU A 692 -17.88 0.49 4.40
CA GLU A 692 -17.53 -0.01 3.08
C GLU A 692 -16.02 -0.29 2.97
N VAL A 693 -15.71 -1.50 2.53
CA VAL A 693 -14.36 -2.01 2.26
C VAL A 693 -14.38 -2.80 0.95
N ARG A 694 -13.25 -2.87 0.24
CA ARG A 694 -13.07 -3.80 -0.88
C ARG A 694 -13.06 -5.24 -0.37
N ILE A 695 -13.64 -6.18 -1.12
CA ILE A 695 -13.67 -7.61 -0.82
C ILE A 695 -12.89 -8.40 -1.87
#